data_AF-A0A4Y2EHS1-F1
#
_entry.id   AF-A0A4Y2EHS1-F1
#
_cell.length_a   1.000
_cell.length_b   1.000
_cell.length_c   1.000
_cell.angle_alpha   90.00
_cell.angle_beta   90.00
_cell.angle_gamma   90.00
#
_symmetry.space_group_name_H-M   'P 1'
#
loop_
_entity.id
_entity.type
_entity.pdbx_description
1 polymer ?
#
loop_
_entity_poly.entity_id
_entity_poly.type
_entity_poly.pdbx_seq_one_letter_code
_entity_poly.pdbx_strand_id
1 'polypeptide(L)'
;MADRGDQQQRKPRGRGWGRGRAGAARGQEGNVQQARRPGPEQPETVPTAQVPPPAEVHPPRPGGRRTHRGVPREDPPSQTSVAELQETQLQQSMAAMSIEQQYAADSAVTSGRGRSHPPPVEKPTRPQSCNDKRGTSGEKINLTANYFEVLSRPAWAVFQYHVDFAPLVESSRLRHIFIRDHKETLGDCFLFDGMSDLKTLKKLEDGVELFSTRNTDNQTIRLKFKFVTELAPSHPELQRLFNTQMRRNLRHLKYQLLGRHYFDQNAISEIPQYNLQIWQGVITSIRTQEEKLMMSVDTVHKVVRKETALQIITECAQTRDPRYRENVARELVGCVVMTNYNNRTYSIEDIDWSLNPSKTFDSKEGPISYIQYYKKQYDIQIQDLKQPLLLCKSKEKEIRAGASVSKKIYLVPELCCMTGLTESMRSNFNMMREMATKTRLDPAARVRNLQTFINRMSSNENVKREMEAWHLRFSNNLVQFQARILPPEKIIQNNHTSHYNQKSGDFSREMRGKPMHTAMHLDDWIVICTRYDEGKARDFLTNLYKVCPPMGMQVRNPKIVLIQEDRLHNYLNACKENMTDNTKMVCFIVPNNKKERYDAIKKHTCLDNAVPSQVIVARTLSKKPMLMSVATKIGIQLNCKLGGEPWALDIPFKMKIMVIGYDTYHDSARKGRSAGAFVASLNQSLTRWYSKVTFHSAGGWEELSNYVRSNFTIALRKYKERNNYLPDLILYFRDGVGDGQVPYVQDWEVKPCQRVIEELLPGRSTRFAFIVVNKKINTRFFAPTEQGYVNPPPGTLVDHTVTRYDRYDFYLVSQCVRQGTVAPTQYNVIEDLSGLKPEYMQRIAYKLTHLYFNWPGTIRVPAPCQYAHKLAFLAGQSLHQEPREELAETLFYL
;
A
#
# COMPACT_ATOMS: atom_id res chain seq x y z
N MET A 1 -0.86 -53.67 -32.58
CA MET A 1 -1.81 -53.80 -31.46
C MET A 1 -2.46 -52.42 -31.31
N ALA A 2 -3.60 -52.15 -31.95
CA ALA A 2 -4.95 -52.73 -31.77
C ALA A 2 -5.64 -52.15 -30.51
N ASP A 3 -6.87 -51.62 -30.53
CA ASP A 3 -7.88 -51.47 -31.62
C ASP A 3 -8.73 -50.18 -31.42
N ARG A 4 -9.33 -49.56 -32.47
CA ARG A 4 -10.77 -49.59 -32.89
C ARG A 4 -11.80 -49.52 -31.74
N GLY A 5 -12.94 -48.79 -31.83
CA GLY A 5 -13.56 -47.93 -32.87
C GLY A 5 -14.60 -47.00 -32.19
N ASP A 6 -15.63 -46.41 -32.82
CA ASP A 6 -16.09 -46.39 -34.21
C ASP A 6 -17.00 -45.14 -34.46
N GLN A 7 -17.50 -44.94 -35.69
CA GLN A 7 -18.38 -43.82 -36.09
C GLN A 7 -19.87 -44.20 -36.14
N GLN A 8 -20.79 -43.21 -36.16
CA GLN A 8 -21.57 -42.82 -37.35
C GLN A 8 -22.68 -41.76 -37.10
N GLN A 9 -23.21 -41.21 -38.20
CA GLN A 9 -24.30 -40.22 -38.27
C GLN A 9 -25.64 -40.90 -38.64
N ARG A 10 -26.80 -40.24 -38.39
CA ARG A 10 -27.83 -39.95 -39.44
C ARG A 10 -29.06 -39.16 -38.95
N LYS A 11 -29.62 -38.35 -39.87
CA LYS A 11 -31.02 -37.84 -39.95
C LYS A 11 -31.80 -38.78 -40.94
N PRO A 12 -33.11 -38.66 -41.32
CA PRO A 12 -34.00 -37.47 -41.27
C PRO A 12 -35.58 -37.64 -41.24
N ARG A 13 -36.30 -36.48 -41.33
CA ARG A 13 -37.61 -36.20 -42.02
C ARG A 13 -38.98 -36.66 -41.44
N GLY A 14 -40.02 -35.85 -41.77
CA GLY A 14 -41.48 -36.03 -41.53
C GLY A 14 -42.07 -34.92 -40.63
N ARG A 15 -42.94 -33.94 -40.98
CA ARG A 15 -44.07 -33.65 -41.93
C ARG A 15 -45.49 -34.08 -41.46
N GLY A 16 -46.39 -33.09 -41.35
CA GLY A 16 -47.84 -33.17 -40.99
C GLY A 16 -48.20 -32.07 -39.96
N TRP A 17 -48.94 -30.97 -40.20
CA TRP A 17 -50.27 -30.66 -40.78
C TRP A 17 -51.50 -30.99 -39.90
N GLY A 18 -52.27 -29.95 -39.54
CA GLY A 18 -53.56 -30.00 -38.81
C GLY A 18 -54.23 -28.61 -38.75
N ARG A 19 -55.57 -28.51 -38.66
CA ARG A 19 -56.37 -27.26 -38.75
C ARG A 19 -57.57 -27.23 -37.76
N GLY A 20 -57.90 -26.03 -37.26
CA GLY A 20 -59.16 -25.63 -36.57
C GLY A 20 -58.96 -24.23 -35.94
N ARG A 21 -59.80 -23.17 -36.04
CA ARG A 21 -61.27 -22.94 -35.94
C ARG A 21 -61.84 -23.19 -34.53
N ALA A 22 -62.65 -22.30 -33.91
CA ALA A 22 -63.18 -20.97 -34.31
C ALA A 22 -63.71 -20.13 -33.10
N GLY A 23 -64.17 -18.88 -33.36
CA GLY A 23 -64.85 -17.96 -32.40
C GLY A 23 -64.12 -16.59 -32.26
N ALA A 24 -64.63 -15.36 -32.52
CA ALA A 24 -65.97 -14.70 -32.50
C ALA A 24 -66.37 -14.11 -31.11
N ALA A 25 -66.88 -12.87 -30.95
CA ALA A 25 -67.04 -11.69 -31.84
C ALA A 25 -67.40 -10.39 -31.04
N ARG A 26 -67.64 -9.26 -31.75
CA ARG A 26 -68.09 -7.90 -31.31
C ARG A 26 -67.01 -6.94 -30.73
N GLY A 27 -67.02 -5.64 -31.02
CA GLY A 27 -67.76 -4.88 -32.06
C GLY A 27 -67.75 -3.34 -31.90
N GLN A 28 -67.83 -2.61 -33.03
CA GLN A 28 -68.19 -1.17 -33.24
C GLN A 28 -67.26 -0.08 -32.63
N GLU A 29 -66.68 0.88 -33.38
CA GLU A 29 -67.20 2.02 -34.20
C GLU A 29 -67.48 3.30 -33.39
N GLY A 30 -67.05 4.51 -33.80
CA GLY A 30 -66.23 4.85 -34.98
C GLY A 30 -65.85 6.35 -35.11
N ASN A 31 -65.07 6.64 -36.18
CA ASN A 31 -65.00 7.82 -37.07
C ASN A 31 -65.69 9.16 -36.63
N VAL A 32 -65.13 10.37 -36.80
CA VAL A 32 -65.10 11.13 -38.09
C VAL A 32 -64.24 12.44 -38.02
N GLN A 33 -63.37 12.65 -39.03
CA GLN A 33 -62.92 13.90 -39.72
C GLN A 33 -62.45 15.19 -38.96
N GLN A 34 -61.26 15.76 -39.25
CA GLN A 34 -60.89 16.87 -40.20
C GLN A 34 -61.19 18.32 -39.75
N ALA A 35 -60.46 19.39 -40.14
CA ALA A 35 -59.07 19.55 -40.65
C ALA A 35 -58.67 21.06 -40.77
N ARG A 36 -57.38 21.28 -41.12
CA ARG A 36 -56.75 22.49 -41.75
C ARG A 36 -56.32 23.70 -40.88
N ARG A 37 -55.24 24.32 -41.40
CA ARG A 37 -54.56 25.60 -41.07
C ARG A 37 -55.14 26.72 -41.98
N PRO A 38 -54.68 28.00 -42.03
CA PRO A 38 -53.49 28.63 -41.41
C PRO A 38 -53.70 30.07 -40.86
N GLY A 39 -52.61 30.77 -40.49
CA GLY A 39 -52.55 32.24 -40.36
C GLY A 39 -51.57 32.73 -39.28
N PRO A 40 -50.61 33.62 -39.60
CA PRO A 40 -49.70 34.23 -38.61
C PRO A 40 -49.93 35.75 -38.46
N GLU A 41 -49.49 36.34 -37.32
CA GLU A 41 -48.95 37.71 -37.28
C GLU A 41 -48.22 38.03 -35.95
N GLN A 42 -47.44 39.12 -35.96
CA GLN A 42 -46.77 39.84 -34.86
C GLN A 42 -47.19 41.34 -34.98
N PRO A 43 -46.77 42.35 -34.16
CA PRO A 43 -45.69 42.37 -33.16
C PRO A 43 -45.89 43.24 -31.87
N GLU A 44 -44.83 43.26 -31.04
CA GLU A 44 -44.21 44.43 -30.35
C GLU A 44 -44.77 45.22 -29.13
N THR A 45 -43.79 45.73 -28.36
CA THR A 45 -43.77 46.89 -27.39
C THR A 45 -44.19 46.74 -25.90
N VAL A 46 -43.82 47.77 -25.11
CA VAL A 46 -43.59 47.89 -23.63
C VAL A 46 -43.72 49.39 -23.25
N PRO A 47 -43.41 49.95 -22.03
CA PRO A 47 -43.40 49.48 -20.62
C PRO A 47 -44.07 50.47 -19.59
N THR A 48 -44.11 50.15 -18.27
CA THR A 48 -44.06 51.04 -17.05
C THR A 48 -44.16 50.16 -15.76
N ALA A 49 -43.43 50.30 -14.64
CA ALA A 49 -43.27 51.35 -13.60
C ALA A 49 -44.45 51.44 -12.57
N GLN A 50 -44.33 51.52 -11.22
CA GLN A 50 -43.21 51.40 -10.24
C GLN A 50 -43.75 51.26 -8.76
N VAL A 51 -43.03 51.74 -7.71
CA VAL A 51 -43.46 52.06 -6.29
C VAL A 51 -43.61 50.83 -5.26
N PRO A 52 -43.50 50.94 -3.89
CA PRO A 52 -42.38 50.31 -3.11
C PRO A 52 -42.64 49.48 -1.78
N PRO A 53 -42.21 49.82 -0.51
CA PRO A 53 -41.42 48.94 0.41
C PRO A 53 -42.10 48.68 1.81
N PRO A 54 -41.49 48.14 2.93
CA PRO A 54 -40.25 48.50 3.72
C PRO A 54 -39.29 47.28 3.98
N ALA A 55 -38.07 47.28 4.58
CA ALA A 55 -37.26 48.07 5.56
C ALA A 55 -37.45 47.71 7.07
N GLU A 56 -36.44 47.53 7.97
CA GLU A 56 -34.95 47.42 7.85
C GLU A 56 -34.38 46.11 8.53
N VAL A 57 -33.46 45.95 9.52
CA VAL A 57 -32.65 46.79 10.47
C VAL A 57 -31.27 46.11 10.78
N HIS A 58 -30.18 46.85 11.10
CA HIS A 58 -28.84 46.32 11.52
C HIS A 58 -28.25 46.94 12.83
N PRO A 59 -27.29 46.25 13.53
CA PRO A 59 -26.36 46.85 14.51
C PRO A 59 -24.89 46.99 14.00
N PRO A 60 -24.00 47.79 14.65
CA PRO A 60 -22.95 48.56 13.93
C PRO A 60 -21.47 48.19 14.18
N ARG A 61 -20.56 48.97 13.55
CA ARG A 61 -19.08 48.99 13.73
C ARG A 61 -18.57 50.37 14.18
N PRO A 62 -17.37 50.44 14.78
CA PRO A 62 -16.34 51.45 14.50
C PRO A 62 -15.15 50.83 13.73
N GLY A 63 -14.21 51.57 13.12
CA GLY A 63 -14.09 53.02 12.94
C GLY A 63 -12.62 53.47 12.96
N GLY A 64 -12.02 53.79 11.79
CA GLY A 64 -10.63 54.26 11.72
C GLY A 64 -10.07 54.34 10.29
N ARG A 65 -9.37 55.43 9.96
CA ARG A 65 -8.94 55.77 8.58
C ARG A 65 -7.56 56.42 8.60
N ARG A 66 -6.58 55.88 7.86
CA ARG A 66 -5.35 56.59 7.44
C ARG A 66 -4.81 56.01 6.13
N THR A 67 -4.11 56.84 5.36
CA THR A 67 -3.72 56.62 3.96
C THR A 67 -2.21 56.51 3.82
N HIS A 68 -1.71 55.69 2.88
CA HIS A 68 -0.41 55.91 2.23
C HIS A 68 -0.38 55.24 0.83
N ARG A 69 0.67 55.56 0.06
CA ARG A 69 0.77 55.31 -1.40
C ARG A 69 0.92 53.83 -1.76
N GLY A 70 0.51 53.50 -2.98
CA GLY A 70 0.40 52.13 -3.46
C GLY A 70 1.71 51.48 -3.92
N VAL A 71 1.64 50.15 -4.00
CA VAL A 71 2.52 49.23 -4.73
C VAL A 71 1.57 48.32 -5.53
N PRO A 72 1.86 47.93 -6.78
CA PRO A 72 1.00 46.99 -7.51
C PRO A 72 0.87 45.66 -6.74
N ARG A 73 -0.36 45.21 -6.51
CA ARG A 73 -0.61 43.85 -6.02
C ARG A 73 -0.67 42.91 -7.20
N GLU A 74 0.09 41.82 -7.15
CA GLU A 74 -0.17 40.65 -7.98
C GLU A 74 -1.54 40.06 -7.60
N ASP A 75 -2.30 39.59 -8.60
CA ASP A 75 -3.58 38.91 -8.35
C ASP A 75 -3.35 37.56 -7.64
N PRO A 76 -4.11 37.26 -6.57
CA PRO A 76 -3.99 35.98 -5.89
C PRO A 76 -4.46 34.84 -6.82
N PRO A 77 -3.69 33.75 -6.96
CA PRO A 77 -3.97 32.70 -7.95
C PRO A 77 -5.32 32.01 -7.69
N SER A 78 -6.07 31.81 -8.78
CA SER A 78 -7.49 31.39 -8.77
C SER A 78 -7.80 30.23 -7.82
N GLN A 79 -8.63 30.51 -6.82
CA GLN A 79 -9.03 29.57 -5.75
C GLN A 79 -9.64 28.27 -6.27
N THR A 80 -10.32 28.30 -7.42
CA THR A 80 -10.92 27.14 -8.09
C THR A 80 -9.93 25.99 -8.28
N SER A 81 -8.67 26.33 -8.61
CA SER A 81 -7.61 25.33 -8.82
C SER A 81 -7.26 24.56 -7.54
N VAL A 82 -7.42 25.17 -6.36
CA VAL A 82 -7.10 24.57 -5.06
C VAL A 82 -8.10 23.44 -4.72
N ALA A 83 -9.35 23.56 -5.15
CA ALA A 83 -10.39 22.54 -4.93
C ALA A 83 -10.16 21.28 -5.78
N GLU A 84 -9.83 21.41 -7.08
CA GLU A 84 -9.51 20.25 -7.94
C GLU A 84 -8.33 19.44 -7.37
N LEU A 85 -7.34 20.18 -6.86
CA LEU A 85 -6.11 19.66 -6.28
C LEU A 85 -6.34 18.94 -4.95
N GLN A 86 -7.36 19.34 -4.18
CA GLN A 86 -7.80 18.60 -2.99
C GLN A 86 -8.57 17.32 -3.36
N GLU A 87 -9.59 17.37 -4.21
CA GLU A 87 -10.36 16.16 -4.59
C GLU A 87 -9.46 15.08 -5.22
N THR A 88 -8.58 15.46 -6.16
CA THR A 88 -7.74 14.50 -6.89
C THR A 88 -6.70 13.84 -5.98
N GLN A 89 -6.04 14.60 -5.10
CA GLN A 89 -5.09 14.02 -4.14
C GLN A 89 -5.79 13.31 -2.98
N LEU A 90 -7.01 13.69 -2.59
CA LEU A 90 -7.83 12.86 -1.71
C LEU A 90 -8.12 11.52 -2.38
N GLN A 91 -8.51 11.47 -3.65
CA GLN A 91 -8.73 10.18 -4.35
C GLN A 91 -7.47 9.32 -4.44
N GLN A 92 -6.33 9.89 -4.82
CA GLN A 92 -5.05 9.15 -4.85
C GLN A 92 -4.59 8.70 -3.44
N SER A 93 -4.79 9.52 -2.41
CA SER A 93 -4.41 9.17 -1.04
C SER A 93 -5.45 8.31 -0.30
N MET A 94 -6.71 8.27 -0.73
CA MET A 94 -7.70 7.27 -0.31
C MET A 94 -7.39 5.92 -0.94
N ALA A 95 -7.03 5.88 -2.23
CA ALA A 95 -6.49 4.67 -2.85
C ALA A 95 -5.26 4.18 -2.06
N ALA A 96 -4.35 5.09 -1.67
CA ALA A 96 -3.22 4.76 -0.79
C ALA A 96 -3.63 4.25 0.61
N MET A 97 -4.70 4.76 1.23
CA MET A 97 -5.19 4.25 2.53
C MET A 97 -5.91 2.89 2.44
N SER A 98 -6.58 2.60 1.32
CA SER A 98 -7.07 1.25 1.01
C SER A 98 -5.91 0.28 0.84
N ILE A 99 -4.91 0.69 0.06
CA ILE A 99 -3.61 0.03 -0.14
C ILE A 99 -2.91 -0.28 1.19
N GLU A 100 -2.67 0.72 2.04
CA GLU A 100 -1.91 0.55 3.29
C GLU A 100 -2.60 -0.40 4.28
N GLN A 101 -3.93 -0.42 4.32
CA GLN A 101 -4.66 -1.34 5.21
C GLN A 101 -4.85 -2.75 4.63
N GLN A 102 -4.97 -2.92 3.32
CA GLN A 102 -4.89 -4.26 2.71
C GLN A 102 -3.48 -4.84 2.91
N TYR A 103 -2.42 -4.04 2.66
CA TYR A 103 -1.06 -4.46 2.97
C TYR A 103 -0.77 -4.62 4.47
N ALA A 104 -1.59 -4.08 5.38
CA ALA A 104 -1.52 -4.38 6.81
C ALA A 104 -2.07 -5.79 7.14
N ALA A 105 -2.99 -6.32 6.33
CA ALA A 105 -3.39 -7.73 6.37
C ALA A 105 -2.30 -8.63 5.74
N ASP A 106 -1.72 -8.24 4.59
CA ASP A 106 -0.60 -8.99 3.99
C ASP A 106 0.64 -9.01 4.88
N SER A 107 0.84 -7.96 5.68
CA SER A 107 1.88 -7.90 6.72
C SER A 107 1.67 -8.92 7.85
N ALA A 108 0.47 -9.47 8.02
CA ALA A 108 0.22 -10.59 8.92
C ALA A 108 0.60 -11.95 8.31
N VAL A 109 0.59 -12.07 6.97
CA VAL A 109 0.90 -13.31 6.22
C VAL A 109 2.40 -13.41 5.88
N THR A 110 2.98 -12.36 5.30
CA THR A 110 4.36 -12.31 4.77
C THR A 110 5.47 -12.36 5.83
N SER A 111 5.11 -12.50 7.11
CA SER A 111 6.04 -12.72 8.21
C SER A 111 5.37 -13.53 9.33
N GLY A 112 4.99 -14.76 8.99
CA GLY A 112 4.58 -15.80 9.94
C GLY A 112 5.66 -16.05 10.99
N ARG A 113 5.28 -16.59 12.16
CA ARG A 113 6.23 -16.86 13.26
C ARG A 113 6.88 -18.23 13.06
N GLY A 114 7.70 -18.30 12.00
CA GLY A 114 8.50 -19.47 11.62
C GLY A 114 9.60 -19.78 12.63
N ARG A 115 9.26 -20.59 13.65
CA ARG A 115 10.12 -21.10 14.73
C ARG A 115 10.71 -20.04 15.67
N SER A 116 11.19 -20.51 16.82
CA SER A 116 12.20 -19.85 17.65
C SER A 116 13.61 -20.26 17.20
N HIS A 117 13.84 -20.26 15.89
CA HIS A 117 15.20 -20.05 15.39
C HIS A 117 15.49 -18.55 15.43
N PRO A 118 16.75 -18.12 15.60
CA PRO A 118 17.10 -16.75 15.31
C PRO A 118 16.68 -16.45 13.85
N PRO A 119 16.00 -15.32 13.56
CA PRO A 119 16.00 -14.83 12.19
C PRO A 119 17.46 -14.75 11.73
N PRO A 120 17.82 -15.21 10.52
CA PRO A 120 19.20 -15.24 10.06
C PRO A 120 19.87 -13.90 10.34
N VAL A 121 21.12 -13.93 10.81
CA VAL A 121 21.92 -12.71 10.94
C VAL A 121 21.84 -12.00 9.60
N GLU A 122 21.30 -10.77 9.60
CA GLU A 122 21.11 -10.00 8.36
C GLU A 122 22.50 -9.85 7.73
N LYS A 123 22.75 -10.59 6.63
CA LYS A 123 24.02 -10.53 5.92
C LYS A 123 24.23 -9.09 5.44
N PRO A 124 25.43 -8.50 5.60
CA PRO A 124 25.73 -7.21 5.00
C PRO A 124 25.37 -7.21 3.51
N THR A 125 24.59 -6.23 3.08
CA THR A 125 24.15 -6.10 1.67
C THR A 125 24.94 -5.04 0.92
N ARG A 126 25.91 -4.39 1.58
CA ARG A 126 26.84 -3.44 0.98
C ARG A 126 27.80 -4.16 0.02
N PRO A 127 27.83 -3.82 -1.28
CA PRO A 127 28.81 -4.37 -2.21
C PRO A 127 30.24 -4.00 -1.78
N GLN A 128 31.19 -4.91 -1.98
CA GLN A 128 32.61 -4.70 -1.61
C GLN A 128 33.25 -3.52 -2.37
N SER A 129 32.69 -3.13 -3.52
CA SER A 129 33.06 -1.96 -4.30
C SER A 129 32.71 -0.61 -3.63
N CYS A 130 31.81 -0.60 -2.64
CA CYS A 130 31.27 0.62 -2.03
C CYS A 130 32.03 1.06 -0.76
N ASN A 131 33.22 1.63 -0.92
CA ASN A 131 34.03 2.16 0.19
C ASN A 131 33.40 3.39 0.86
N ASP A 132 32.72 4.25 0.10
CA ASP A 132 31.83 5.30 0.61
C ASP A 132 30.54 5.30 -0.23
N LYS A 133 29.40 5.54 0.43
CA LYS A 133 28.07 5.64 -0.18
C LYS A 133 27.55 7.08 -0.27
N ARG A 134 28.31 8.04 0.28
CA ARG A 134 27.94 9.46 0.28
C ARG A 134 28.12 10.07 -1.11
N GLY A 135 27.10 10.80 -1.56
CA GLY A 135 27.16 11.66 -2.74
C GLY A 135 27.55 13.09 -2.38
N THR A 136 28.02 13.84 -3.38
CA THR A 136 28.53 15.22 -3.22
C THR A 136 27.61 16.28 -3.80
N SER A 137 26.90 15.99 -4.90
CA SER A 137 25.99 16.92 -5.58
C SER A 137 24.82 17.42 -4.71
N GLY A 138 24.48 18.71 -4.78
CA GLY A 138 23.24 19.29 -4.22
C GLY A 138 23.44 20.33 -3.11
N GLU A 139 22.37 21.07 -2.79
CA GLU A 139 22.36 22.10 -1.74
C GLU A 139 22.26 21.47 -0.34
N LYS A 140 22.83 22.12 0.68
CA LYS A 140 22.79 21.61 2.06
C LYS A 140 21.49 22.00 2.76
N ILE A 141 20.85 21.03 3.42
CA ILE A 141 19.67 21.23 4.28
C ILE A 141 19.89 20.59 5.65
N ASN A 142 19.56 21.28 6.74
CA ASN A 142 19.54 20.67 8.07
C ASN A 142 18.21 19.92 8.27
N LEU A 143 18.28 18.70 8.80
CA LEU A 143 17.12 17.84 9.05
C LEU A 143 17.12 17.32 10.49
N THR A 144 15.92 17.10 11.00
CA THR A 144 15.66 16.27 12.19
C THR A 144 15.06 14.94 11.72
N ALA A 145 15.55 13.81 12.21
CA ALA A 145 14.94 12.49 12.01
C ALA A 145 14.14 12.05 13.23
N ASN A 146 13.22 11.10 13.05
CA ASN A 146 12.43 10.48 14.13
C ASN A 146 13.22 9.44 14.96
N TYR A 147 14.44 9.79 15.37
CA TYR A 147 15.39 8.92 16.04
C TYR A 147 15.91 9.60 17.30
N PHE A 148 16.15 8.81 18.35
CA PHE A 148 16.81 9.23 19.59
C PHE A 148 18.09 8.43 19.78
N GLU A 149 19.23 9.12 19.92
CA GLU A 149 20.52 8.48 20.16
C GLU A 149 20.57 7.81 21.55
N VAL A 150 21.24 6.66 21.64
CA VAL A 150 21.56 5.99 22.91
C VAL A 150 22.89 6.53 23.42
N LEU A 151 22.82 7.54 24.30
CA LEU A 151 23.94 8.32 24.82
C LEU A 151 24.88 7.49 25.71
N SER A 152 24.32 6.63 26.57
CA SER A 152 25.09 5.58 27.23
C SER A 152 24.59 4.23 26.74
N ARG A 153 25.50 3.49 26.11
CA ARG A 153 25.49 2.03 26.19
C ARG A 153 26.62 1.61 27.15
N PRO A 154 26.43 0.54 27.91
CA PRO A 154 27.48 -0.01 28.76
C PRO A 154 28.59 -0.68 27.96
N ALA A 155 29.75 -0.85 28.60
CA ALA A 155 30.95 -1.45 28.03
C ALA A 155 31.05 -2.97 28.25
N TRP A 156 30.18 -3.58 29.06
CA TRP A 156 30.21 -5.02 29.32
C TRP A 156 29.70 -5.84 28.13
N ALA A 157 30.30 -7.02 27.93
CA ALA A 157 29.76 -8.05 27.07
C ALA A 157 28.51 -8.69 27.70
N VAL A 158 27.67 -9.30 26.87
CA VAL A 158 26.51 -10.07 27.34
C VAL A 158 26.85 -11.55 27.29
N PHE A 159 26.76 -12.22 28.45
CA PHE A 159 27.12 -13.63 28.57
C PHE A 159 25.91 -14.51 28.25
N GLN A 160 26.06 -15.44 27.31
CA GLN A 160 25.00 -16.36 26.91
C GLN A 160 25.18 -17.72 27.57
N TYR A 161 24.08 -18.28 28.08
CA TYR A 161 24.02 -19.59 28.74
C TYR A 161 22.89 -20.44 28.17
N HIS A 162 23.10 -21.75 28.17
CA HIS A 162 22.05 -22.76 28.02
C HIS A 162 21.57 -23.20 29.40
N VAL A 163 20.26 -23.19 29.64
CA VAL A 163 19.67 -23.58 30.94
C VAL A 163 18.87 -24.85 30.80
N ASP A 164 19.36 -25.92 31.43
CA ASP A 164 18.64 -27.18 31.61
C ASP A 164 17.75 -27.11 32.85
N PHE A 165 16.54 -27.67 32.76
CA PHE A 165 15.59 -27.79 33.88
C PHE A 165 15.35 -29.28 34.19
N ALA A 166 15.66 -29.70 35.42
CA ALA A 166 15.49 -31.08 35.87
C ALA A 166 14.68 -31.13 37.19
N PRO A 167 13.52 -31.83 37.24
CA PRO A 167 12.84 -32.49 36.13
C PRO A 167 12.30 -31.51 35.07
N LEU A 168 11.90 -32.05 33.91
CA LEU A 168 11.49 -31.25 32.75
C LEU A 168 10.29 -30.34 33.08
N VAL A 169 10.48 -29.03 32.97
CA VAL A 169 9.41 -28.03 33.13
C VAL A 169 8.92 -27.59 31.75
N GLU A 170 7.87 -28.21 31.21
CA GLU A 170 7.31 -27.83 29.89
C GLU A 170 6.81 -26.37 29.86
N SER A 171 6.21 -25.93 30.97
CA SER A 171 5.56 -24.62 31.07
C SER A 171 6.59 -23.49 31.04
N SER A 172 6.69 -22.84 29.89
CA SER A 172 7.50 -21.63 29.70
C SER A 172 7.22 -20.54 30.75
N ARG A 173 5.98 -20.43 31.27
CA ARG A 173 5.65 -19.50 32.37
C ARG A 173 6.32 -19.89 33.68
N LEU A 174 6.39 -21.19 34.00
CA LEU A 174 7.07 -21.67 35.20
C LEU A 174 8.59 -21.53 35.06
N ARG A 175 9.18 -21.86 33.89
CA ARG A 175 10.61 -21.62 33.64
C ARG A 175 11.00 -20.14 33.84
N HIS A 176 10.17 -19.20 33.38
CA HIS A 176 10.36 -17.76 33.65
C HIS A 176 10.24 -17.36 35.13
N ILE A 177 9.50 -18.11 35.95
CA ILE A 177 9.40 -17.86 37.40
C ILE A 177 10.69 -18.37 38.07
N PHE A 178 11.04 -19.64 37.86
CA PHE A 178 12.24 -20.27 38.43
C PHE A 178 13.54 -19.51 38.11
N ILE A 179 13.72 -19.04 36.86
CA ILE A 179 14.86 -18.17 36.50
C ILE A 179 14.85 -16.86 37.32
N ARG A 180 13.69 -16.26 37.56
CA ARG A 180 13.54 -14.99 38.29
C ARG A 180 13.70 -15.18 39.80
N ASP A 181 13.40 -16.35 40.33
CA ASP A 181 13.61 -16.67 41.76
C ASP A 181 15.12 -16.64 42.11
N HIS A 182 16.00 -16.69 41.10
CA HIS A 182 17.46 -16.55 41.22
C HIS A 182 18.02 -15.19 40.77
N LYS A 183 17.19 -14.12 40.81
CA LYS A 183 17.56 -12.75 40.38
C LYS A 183 18.85 -12.21 41.03
N GLU A 184 19.13 -12.55 42.29
CA GLU A 184 20.35 -12.12 42.99
C GLU A 184 21.62 -12.77 42.40
N THR A 185 21.52 -14.05 42.03
CA THR A 185 22.61 -14.79 41.38
C THR A 185 22.83 -14.30 39.96
N LEU A 186 21.76 -14.20 39.16
CA LEU A 186 21.80 -13.83 37.74
C LEU A 186 22.00 -12.32 37.48
N GLY A 187 21.76 -11.50 38.49
CA GLY A 187 21.64 -10.04 38.38
C GLY A 187 20.24 -9.60 37.96
N ASP A 188 19.90 -8.34 38.26
CA ASP A 188 18.59 -7.74 37.99
C ASP A 188 18.16 -7.76 36.52
N CYS A 189 19.15 -7.79 35.62
CA CYS A 189 18.98 -7.64 34.19
C CYS A 189 19.43 -8.91 33.45
N PHE A 190 18.46 -9.77 33.16
CA PHE A 190 18.63 -10.91 32.27
C PHE A 190 17.50 -10.98 31.22
N LEU A 191 17.78 -11.72 30.14
CA LEU A 191 16.77 -12.22 29.20
C LEU A 191 16.76 -13.73 29.23
N PHE A 192 15.57 -14.30 29.16
CA PHE A 192 15.34 -15.72 28.95
C PHE A 192 14.36 -15.88 27.78
N ASP A 193 14.63 -16.78 26.83
CA ASP A 193 13.74 -17.00 25.67
C ASP A 193 12.43 -17.73 26.05
N GLY A 194 12.44 -18.37 27.22
CA GLY A 194 11.33 -19.17 27.72
C GLY A 194 11.50 -20.67 27.51
N MET A 195 12.62 -21.13 26.92
CA MET A 195 12.98 -22.53 26.69
C MET A 195 14.25 -22.89 27.47
N SER A 196 15.40 -22.36 27.03
CA SER A 196 16.75 -22.68 27.52
C SER A 196 17.81 -21.62 27.19
N ASP A 197 17.52 -20.61 26.36
CA ASP A 197 18.48 -19.54 26.05
C ASP A 197 18.38 -18.41 27.07
N LEU A 198 19.42 -18.24 27.88
CA LEU A 198 19.57 -17.16 28.85
C LEU A 198 20.71 -16.23 28.44
N LYS A 199 20.53 -14.93 28.66
CA LYS A 199 21.55 -13.89 28.47
C LYS A 199 21.58 -13.00 29.71
N THR A 200 22.74 -12.92 30.38
CA THR A 200 22.96 -12.12 31.60
C THR A 200 24.05 -11.07 31.39
N LEU A 201 24.06 -10.06 32.27
CA LEU A 201 25.14 -9.06 32.33
C LEU A 201 26.26 -9.48 33.28
N LYS A 202 25.90 -10.19 34.35
CA LYS A 202 26.82 -10.79 35.31
C LYS A 202 27.31 -12.12 34.73
N LYS A 203 28.63 -12.30 34.65
CA LYS A 203 29.23 -13.59 34.31
C LYS A 203 28.96 -14.56 35.45
N LEU A 204 28.47 -15.75 35.10
CA LEU A 204 28.28 -16.87 35.99
C LEU A 204 29.45 -17.85 35.79
N GLU A 205 29.72 -18.67 36.80
CA GLU A 205 30.61 -19.81 36.65
C GLU A 205 29.96 -20.86 35.72
N ASP A 206 30.78 -21.52 34.89
CA ASP A 206 30.26 -22.50 33.94
C ASP A 206 29.73 -23.76 34.66
N GLY A 207 28.54 -24.18 34.29
CA GLY A 207 27.87 -25.34 34.86
C GLY A 207 27.25 -25.10 36.23
N VAL A 208 27.18 -23.86 36.73
CA VAL A 208 26.53 -23.52 38.02
C VAL A 208 25.10 -24.07 38.10
N GLU A 209 24.70 -24.53 39.28
CA GLU A 209 23.39 -25.16 39.50
C GLU A 209 22.62 -24.45 40.62
N LEU A 210 21.39 -24.04 40.32
CA LEU A 210 20.49 -23.36 41.25
C LEU A 210 19.17 -24.15 41.38
N PHE A 211 18.44 -23.94 42.47
CA PHE A 211 17.30 -24.77 42.83
C PHE A 211 16.09 -23.92 43.22
N SER A 212 14.98 -24.06 42.48
CA SER A 212 13.70 -23.42 42.77
C SER A 212 12.66 -24.46 43.19
N THR A 213 11.65 -24.09 43.98
CA THR A 213 10.57 -25.00 44.40
C THR A 213 9.30 -24.76 43.59
N ARG A 214 8.62 -25.83 43.14
CA ARG A 214 7.37 -25.73 42.38
C ARG A 214 6.15 -25.74 43.31
N ASN A 215 5.53 -24.57 43.51
CA ASN A 215 4.41 -24.34 44.45
C ASN A 215 3.14 -25.20 44.25
N THR A 216 3.03 -26.01 43.20
CA THR A 216 1.86 -26.90 42.99
C THR A 216 1.95 -28.22 43.76
N ASP A 217 3.17 -28.63 44.11
CA ASP A 217 3.49 -29.99 44.58
C ASP A 217 4.81 -30.04 45.37
N ASN A 218 5.40 -28.88 45.67
CA ASN A 218 6.68 -28.68 46.37
C ASN A 218 7.89 -29.40 45.76
N GLN A 219 7.80 -29.87 44.51
CA GLN A 219 8.92 -30.50 43.82
C GLN A 219 10.06 -29.50 43.59
N THR A 220 11.27 -29.89 44.00
CA THR A 220 12.49 -29.12 43.70
C THR A 220 12.83 -29.24 42.22
N ILE A 221 13.05 -28.10 41.57
CA ILE A 221 13.49 -27.96 40.19
C ILE A 221 14.93 -27.45 40.20
N ARG A 222 15.83 -28.22 39.60
CA ARG A 222 17.24 -27.87 39.41
C ARG A 222 17.42 -27.18 38.06
N LEU A 223 18.14 -26.05 38.06
CA LEU A 223 18.47 -25.24 36.91
C LEU A 223 19.99 -25.29 36.73
N LYS A 224 20.50 -25.93 35.67
CA LYS A 224 21.94 -25.94 35.35
C LYS A 224 22.23 -24.95 34.23
N PHE A 225 23.13 -24.00 34.47
CA PHE A 225 23.50 -22.94 33.54
C PHE A 225 24.86 -23.27 32.91
N LYS A 226 24.86 -23.74 31.66
CA LYS A 226 26.08 -24.01 30.88
C LYS A 226 26.44 -22.75 30.08
N PHE A 227 27.69 -22.30 30.12
CA PHE A 227 28.17 -21.19 29.32
C PHE A 227 28.17 -21.56 27.83
N VAL A 228 27.85 -20.58 26.97
CA VAL A 228 27.77 -20.76 25.51
C VAL A 228 28.75 -19.84 24.80
N THR A 229 28.68 -18.53 25.07
CA THR A 229 29.58 -17.54 24.44
C THR A 229 29.49 -16.18 25.14
N GLU A 230 30.50 -15.36 24.91
CA GLU A 230 30.54 -13.94 25.26
C GLU A 230 30.15 -13.09 24.05
N LEU A 231 29.12 -12.25 24.18
CA LEU A 231 28.57 -11.46 23.07
C LEU A 231 29.11 -10.03 23.10
N ALA A 232 29.92 -9.69 22.09
CA ALA A 232 30.52 -8.36 21.94
C ALA A 232 29.47 -7.23 21.81
N PRO A 233 29.80 -5.97 22.19
CA PRO A 233 28.89 -4.81 22.09
C PRO A 233 28.40 -4.42 20.67
N SER A 234 28.90 -5.09 19.63
CA SER A 234 28.46 -4.98 18.23
C SER A 234 27.51 -6.11 17.79
N HIS A 235 27.31 -7.14 18.61
CA HIS A 235 26.63 -8.38 18.19
C HIS A 235 25.12 -8.17 17.96
N PRO A 236 24.51 -8.72 16.87
CA PRO A 236 23.09 -8.50 16.55
C PRO A 236 22.09 -8.91 17.63
N GLU A 237 22.42 -9.89 18.48
CA GLU A 237 21.58 -10.26 19.63
C GLU A 237 21.42 -9.10 20.65
N LEU A 238 22.42 -8.22 20.78
CA LEU A 238 22.35 -7.06 21.67
C LEU A 238 21.27 -6.06 21.20
N GLN A 239 21.11 -5.89 19.88
CA GLN A 239 19.98 -5.13 19.33
C GLN A 239 18.64 -5.80 19.69
N ARG A 240 18.54 -7.14 19.62
CA ARG A 240 17.31 -7.86 20.03
C ARG A 240 17.02 -7.70 21.52
N LEU A 241 18.06 -7.64 22.35
CA LEU A 241 17.96 -7.30 23.77
C LEU A 241 17.39 -5.89 23.95
N PHE A 242 18.00 -4.84 23.39
CA PHE A 242 17.48 -3.48 23.55
C PHE A 242 16.04 -3.32 23.02
N ASN A 243 15.67 -3.97 21.92
CA ASN A 243 14.27 -4.00 21.46
C ASN A 243 13.33 -4.73 22.44
N THR A 244 13.78 -5.82 23.06
CA THR A 244 12.99 -6.54 24.08
C THR A 244 12.86 -5.72 25.37
N GLN A 245 13.90 -4.94 25.67
CA GLN A 245 13.94 -4.04 26.81
C GLN A 245 13.00 -2.83 26.63
N MET A 246 12.98 -2.23 25.43
CA MET A 246 12.01 -1.20 25.09
C MET A 246 10.55 -1.69 25.20
N ARG A 247 10.29 -2.98 24.94
CA ARG A 247 8.98 -3.62 25.18
C ARG A 247 8.64 -3.87 26.67
N ARG A 248 9.60 -3.74 27.60
CA ARG A 248 9.31 -3.60 29.03
C ARG A 248 8.91 -2.16 29.33
N ASN A 249 9.72 -1.18 28.93
CA ASN A 249 9.44 0.25 29.11
C ASN A 249 8.02 0.65 28.66
N LEU A 250 7.60 0.23 27.46
CA LEU A 250 6.25 0.51 26.94
C LEU A 250 5.13 -0.03 27.86
N ARG A 251 5.33 -1.16 28.55
CA ARG A 251 4.36 -1.70 29.51
C ARG A 251 4.34 -0.91 30.82
N HIS A 252 5.47 -0.39 31.29
CA HIS A 252 5.51 0.53 32.42
C HIS A 252 4.80 1.86 32.11
N LEU A 253 4.90 2.32 30.86
CA LEU A 253 4.12 3.44 30.31
C LEU A 253 2.65 3.09 29.98
N LYS A 254 2.18 1.89 30.36
CA LYS A 254 0.82 1.37 30.16
C LYS A 254 0.36 1.19 28.70
N TYR A 255 1.27 1.21 27.72
CA TYR A 255 0.92 0.90 26.33
C TYR A 255 0.59 -0.59 26.16
N GLN A 256 -0.47 -0.88 25.41
CA GLN A 256 -0.91 -2.24 25.10
C GLN A 256 -0.48 -2.70 23.71
N LEU A 257 -0.07 -3.97 23.59
CA LEU A 257 0.36 -4.57 22.32
C LEU A 257 -0.83 -5.07 21.51
N LEU A 258 -1.26 -4.30 20.50
CA LEU A 258 -2.27 -4.72 19.53
C LEU A 258 -1.59 -5.22 18.26
N GLY A 259 -1.62 -6.55 18.05
CA GLY A 259 -0.98 -7.23 16.91
C GLY A 259 0.55 -7.15 16.97
N ARG A 260 1.13 -6.05 16.47
CA ARG A 260 2.58 -5.81 16.36
C ARG A 260 3.04 -4.46 16.90
N HIS A 261 2.12 -3.58 17.30
CA HIS A 261 2.43 -2.20 17.69
C HIS A 261 1.82 -1.87 19.06
N TYR A 262 2.35 -0.85 19.72
CA TYR A 262 2.00 -0.50 21.09
C TYR A 262 1.11 0.75 21.09
N PHE A 263 -0.07 0.66 21.67
CA PHE A 263 -1.07 1.72 21.68
C PHE A 263 -1.36 2.21 23.10
N ASP A 264 -1.57 3.51 23.25
CA ASP A 264 -1.90 4.13 24.54
C ASP A 264 -3.42 4.21 24.71
N GLN A 265 -3.96 3.57 25.74
CA GLN A 265 -5.39 3.59 26.03
C GLN A 265 -5.91 5.00 26.39
N ASN A 266 -5.02 5.88 26.85
CA ASN A 266 -5.36 7.26 27.17
C ASN A 266 -5.33 8.18 25.92
N ALA A 267 -4.94 7.65 24.75
CA ALA A 267 -4.82 8.38 23.50
C ALA A 267 -5.78 7.83 22.41
N ILE A 268 -7.03 7.59 22.81
CA ILE A 268 -8.13 7.17 21.92
C ILE A 268 -8.92 8.41 21.49
N SER A 269 -9.01 8.65 20.18
CA SER A 269 -9.95 9.62 19.59
C SER A 269 -11.19 8.91 19.07
N GLU A 270 -12.37 9.45 19.32
CA GLU A 270 -13.62 8.91 18.79
C GLU A 270 -14.06 9.62 17.50
N ILE A 271 -14.82 8.91 16.66
CA ILE A 271 -15.65 9.46 15.58
C ILE A 271 -17.05 8.83 15.73
N PRO A 272 -17.94 9.42 16.56
CA PRO A 272 -19.20 8.80 16.96
C PRO A 272 -20.14 8.49 15.80
N GLN A 273 -20.27 9.42 14.84
CA GLN A 273 -21.17 9.31 13.68
C GLN A 273 -20.86 8.15 12.72
N TYR A 274 -19.73 7.47 12.89
CA TYR A 274 -19.36 6.27 12.13
C TYR A 274 -19.01 5.08 13.05
N ASN A 275 -19.36 5.14 14.35
CA ASN A 275 -19.04 4.13 15.36
C ASN A 275 -17.55 3.72 15.38
N LEU A 276 -16.64 4.68 15.16
CA LEU A 276 -15.20 4.43 15.09
C LEU A 276 -14.43 4.99 16.29
N GLN A 277 -13.35 4.30 16.64
CA GLN A 277 -12.27 4.78 17.48
C GLN A 277 -10.93 4.72 16.74
N ILE A 278 -10.07 5.70 17.00
CA ILE A 278 -8.71 5.82 16.48
C ILE A 278 -7.78 5.81 17.69
N TRP A 279 -7.10 4.69 17.89
CA TRP A 279 -6.14 4.49 18.98
C TRP A 279 -4.76 4.96 18.51
N GLN A 280 -4.16 5.95 19.17
CA GLN A 280 -2.80 6.39 18.90
C GLN A 280 -1.78 5.46 19.58
N GLY A 281 -0.66 5.22 18.90
CA GLY A 281 0.40 4.34 19.38
C GLY A 281 1.77 4.67 18.79
N VAL A 282 2.75 3.84 19.13
CA VAL A 282 4.13 3.95 18.67
C VAL A 282 4.63 2.64 18.08
N ILE A 283 5.45 2.78 17.03
CA ILE A 283 6.45 1.78 16.66
C ILE A 283 7.78 2.25 17.25
N THR A 284 8.51 1.35 17.89
CA THR A 284 9.89 1.57 18.34
C THR A 284 10.80 0.51 17.71
N SER A 285 11.99 0.90 17.28
CA SER A 285 13.05 -0.05 16.90
C SER A 285 14.42 0.50 17.22
N ILE A 286 15.18 -0.25 18.04
CA ILE A 286 16.57 0.07 18.36
C ILE A 286 17.47 -0.73 17.43
N ARG A 287 18.35 -0.06 16.69
CA ARG A 287 19.37 -0.67 15.81
C ARG A 287 20.61 0.22 15.85
N THR A 288 21.70 -0.23 15.24
CA THR A 288 22.83 0.63 14.88
C THR A 288 22.53 1.33 13.56
N GLN A 289 22.85 2.62 13.46
CA GLN A 289 22.78 3.44 12.25
C GLN A 289 24.13 4.13 12.06
N GLU A 290 24.75 3.89 10.91
CA GLU A 290 26.21 3.97 10.73
C GLU A 290 26.96 3.42 11.96
N GLU A 291 27.61 4.27 12.75
CA GLU A 291 28.42 3.92 13.92
C GLU A 291 27.66 4.01 15.26
N LYS A 292 26.50 4.70 15.28
CA LYS A 292 25.76 5.05 16.50
C LYS A 292 24.60 4.09 16.75
N LEU A 293 24.31 3.82 18.02
CA LEU A 293 23.11 3.10 18.42
C LEU A 293 21.95 4.09 18.60
N MET A 294 20.84 3.92 17.88
CA MET A 294 19.68 4.81 18.00
C MET A 294 18.35 4.04 18.04
N MET A 295 17.39 4.62 18.75
CA MET A 295 15.99 4.22 18.75
C MET A 295 15.22 5.05 17.71
N SER A 296 14.78 4.41 16.62
CA SER A 296 13.73 4.97 15.75
C SER A 296 12.37 4.86 16.45
N VAL A 297 11.57 5.93 16.40
CA VAL A 297 10.21 5.98 16.94
C VAL A 297 9.29 6.62 15.92
N ASP A 298 8.16 6.00 15.57
CA ASP A 298 7.13 6.66 14.74
C ASP A 298 5.73 6.52 15.35
N THR A 299 4.90 7.55 15.18
CA THR A 299 3.51 7.55 15.62
C THR A 299 2.63 6.79 14.62
N VAL A 300 1.87 5.84 15.12
CA VAL A 300 0.92 5.01 14.36
C VAL A 300 -0.48 5.08 14.94
N HIS A 301 -1.47 4.73 14.12
CA HIS A 301 -2.88 4.74 14.49
C HIS A 301 -3.53 3.40 14.15
N LYS A 302 -4.39 2.88 15.02
CA LYS A 302 -5.23 1.71 14.75
C LYS A 302 -6.70 2.13 14.77
N VAL A 303 -7.42 1.80 13.71
CA VAL A 303 -8.88 1.98 13.66
C VAL A 303 -9.57 0.74 14.21
N VAL A 304 -10.49 0.97 15.14
CA VAL A 304 -11.35 -0.01 15.81
C VAL A 304 -12.80 0.43 15.59
N ARG A 305 -13.69 -0.50 15.22
CA ARG A 305 -15.14 -0.26 15.21
C ARG A 305 -15.66 -0.54 16.62
N LYS A 306 -16.53 0.32 17.15
CA LYS A 306 -17.31 0.02 18.38
C LYS A 306 -18.29 -1.14 18.15
N GLU A 307 -18.72 -1.27 16.90
CA GLU A 307 -19.58 -2.33 16.38
C GLU A 307 -19.05 -3.73 16.70
N THR A 308 -19.90 -4.56 17.31
CA THR A 308 -19.58 -5.94 17.69
C THR A 308 -19.95 -6.93 16.59
N ALA A 309 -19.34 -8.11 16.61
CA ALA A 309 -19.74 -9.19 15.71
C ALA A 309 -21.20 -9.63 15.94
N LEU A 310 -21.74 -9.48 17.17
CA LEU A 310 -23.16 -9.73 17.44
C LEU A 310 -24.07 -8.75 16.72
N GLN A 311 -23.69 -7.47 16.62
CA GLN A 311 -24.48 -6.47 15.90
C GLN A 311 -24.58 -6.81 14.41
N ILE A 312 -23.48 -7.17 13.75
CA ILE A 312 -23.48 -7.64 12.35
C ILE A 312 -24.37 -8.89 12.17
N ILE A 313 -24.28 -9.87 13.07
CA ILE A 313 -25.15 -11.06 13.06
C ILE A 313 -26.62 -10.66 13.16
N THR A 314 -26.93 -9.70 14.03
CA THR A 314 -28.29 -9.23 14.32
C THR A 314 -28.87 -8.43 13.16
N GLU A 315 -28.13 -7.47 12.61
CA GLU A 315 -28.52 -6.67 11.44
C GLU A 315 -28.77 -7.56 10.21
N CYS A 316 -27.88 -8.52 9.94
CA CYS A 316 -28.09 -9.52 8.89
C CYS A 316 -29.37 -10.34 9.10
N ALA A 317 -29.64 -10.81 10.33
CA ALA A 317 -30.85 -11.56 10.64
C ALA A 317 -32.13 -10.71 10.52
N GLN A 318 -32.06 -9.41 10.85
CA GLN A 318 -33.18 -8.48 10.73
C GLN A 318 -33.60 -8.22 9.27
N THR A 319 -32.73 -8.45 8.28
CA THR A 319 -33.07 -8.32 6.85
C THR A 319 -34.17 -9.29 6.38
N ARG A 320 -34.43 -10.37 7.14
CA ARG A 320 -35.31 -11.49 6.78
C ARG A 320 -34.92 -12.26 5.50
N ASP A 321 -33.71 -12.08 4.96
CA ASP A 321 -33.18 -12.99 3.92
C ASP A 321 -33.02 -14.40 4.51
N PRO A 322 -33.63 -15.47 3.96
CA PRO A 322 -33.42 -16.84 4.44
C PRO A 322 -31.95 -17.27 4.41
N ARG A 323 -31.11 -16.61 3.61
CA ARG A 323 -29.64 -16.80 3.55
C ARG A 323 -28.85 -15.86 4.46
N TYR A 324 -29.46 -15.26 5.49
CA TYR A 324 -28.75 -14.35 6.41
C TYR A 324 -27.44 -14.95 6.95
N ARG A 325 -27.38 -16.27 7.19
CA ARG A 325 -26.14 -16.96 7.63
C ARG A 325 -25.01 -16.88 6.59
N GLU A 326 -25.32 -16.98 5.30
CA GLU A 326 -24.35 -16.78 4.22
C GLU A 326 -23.88 -15.32 4.15
N ASN A 327 -24.79 -14.37 4.39
CA ASN A 327 -24.48 -12.95 4.41
C ASN A 327 -23.56 -12.61 5.60
N VAL A 328 -23.88 -13.09 6.81
CA VAL A 328 -23.01 -13.00 7.99
C VAL A 328 -21.63 -13.63 7.73
N ALA A 329 -21.59 -14.83 7.16
CA ALA A 329 -20.32 -15.49 6.85
C ALA A 329 -19.47 -14.66 5.86
N ARG A 330 -20.11 -14.04 4.86
CA ARG A 330 -19.46 -13.17 3.88
C ARG A 330 -18.88 -11.89 4.49
N GLU A 331 -19.43 -11.38 5.59
CA GLU A 331 -18.94 -10.17 6.27
C GLU A 331 -17.98 -10.44 7.44
N LEU A 332 -18.08 -11.60 8.10
CA LEU A 332 -17.29 -11.94 9.28
C LEU A 332 -16.13 -12.91 9.02
N VAL A 333 -16.26 -13.89 8.12
CA VAL A 333 -15.22 -14.91 7.93
C VAL A 333 -13.97 -14.32 7.27
N GLY A 334 -12.81 -14.53 7.90
CA GLY A 334 -11.54 -13.92 7.52
C GLY A 334 -11.29 -12.53 8.12
N CYS A 335 -12.30 -11.88 8.72
CA CYS A 335 -12.10 -10.61 9.43
C CYS A 335 -11.34 -10.80 10.75
N VAL A 336 -10.76 -9.69 11.24
CA VAL A 336 -10.03 -9.64 12.51
C VAL A 336 -10.84 -8.87 13.55
N VAL A 337 -11.32 -9.60 14.57
CA VAL A 337 -11.96 -9.05 15.77
C VAL A 337 -10.92 -8.73 16.85
N MET A 338 -11.30 -7.83 17.76
CA MET A 338 -10.61 -7.55 19.01
C MET A 338 -11.53 -7.84 20.20
N THR A 339 -11.02 -8.56 21.19
CA THR A 339 -11.78 -8.92 22.40
C THR A 339 -11.57 -7.88 23.50
N ASN A 340 -12.57 -7.03 23.76
CA ASN A 340 -12.46 -5.82 24.58
C ASN A 340 -11.92 -6.05 26.00
N TYR A 341 -12.16 -7.24 26.56
CA TYR A 341 -11.78 -7.63 27.92
C TYR A 341 -10.29 -7.97 28.10
N ASN A 342 -9.52 -8.10 27.01
CA ASN A 342 -8.06 -8.30 27.07
C ASN A 342 -7.28 -7.74 25.87
N ASN A 343 -7.98 -7.03 24.98
CA ASN A 343 -7.52 -6.42 23.72
C ASN A 343 -6.66 -7.32 22.83
N ARG A 344 -6.88 -8.63 22.88
CA ARG A 344 -6.30 -9.59 21.93
C ARG A 344 -7.06 -9.53 20.61
N THR A 345 -6.34 -9.76 19.53
CA THR A 345 -6.91 -9.90 18.19
C THR A 345 -6.88 -11.34 17.70
N TYR A 346 -7.94 -11.73 16.99
CA TYR A 346 -8.16 -13.07 16.45
C TYR A 346 -8.76 -12.96 15.03
N SER A 347 -8.38 -13.88 14.14
CA SER A 347 -9.00 -14.02 12.82
C SER A 347 -10.13 -15.04 12.89
N ILE A 348 -11.33 -14.64 12.47
CA ILE A 348 -12.48 -15.53 12.34
C ILE A 348 -12.21 -16.52 11.19
N GLU A 349 -12.41 -17.80 11.46
CA GLU A 349 -12.31 -18.90 10.51
C GLU A 349 -13.69 -19.41 10.08
N ASP A 350 -14.65 -19.47 11.01
CA ASP A 350 -16.04 -19.84 10.75
C ASP A 350 -16.97 -19.33 11.88
N ILE A 351 -18.26 -19.60 11.79
CA ILE A 351 -19.26 -19.31 12.83
C ILE A 351 -20.04 -20.57 13.16
N ASP A 352 -19.94 -21.01 14.40
CA ASP A 352 -20.56 -22.24 14.88
C ASP A 352 -21.97 -21.95 15.42
N TRP A 353 -22.95 -22.16 14.53
CA TRP A 353 -24.37 -21.99 14.81
C TRP A 353 -24.97 -23.12 15.66
N SER A 354 -24.18 -24.13 16.05
CA SER A 354 -24.62 -25.21 16.96
C SER A 354 -24.29 -24.94 18.42
N LEU A 355 -23.34 -24.03 18.68
CA LEU A 355 -22.91 -23.61 20.00
C LEU A 355 -23.50 -22.25 20.38
N ASN A 356 -23.57 -22.00 21.70
CA ASN A 356 -23.98 -20.74 22.29
C ASN A 356 -23.28 -20.55 23.66
N PRO A 357 -23.36 -19.37 24.30
CA PRO A 357 -22.68 -19.10 25.57
C PRO A 357 -22.99 -20.07 26.73
N SER A 358 -24.16 -20.72 26.71
CA SER A 358 -24.56 -21.70 27.73
C SER A 358 -23.88 -23.07 27.58
N LYS A 359 -23.24 -23.35 26.43
CA LYS A 359 -22.45 -24.58 26.23
C LYS A 359 -21.14 -24.55 27.03
N THR A 360 -20.61 -25.73 27.31
CA THR A 360 -19.35 -25.95 28.04
C THR A 360 -18.15 -26.15 27.13
N PHE A 361 -16.95 -25.94 27.68
CA PHE A 361 -15.68 -26.34 27.10
C PHE A 361 -14.72 -26.78 28.21
N ASP A 362 -13.71 -27.59 27.87
CA ASP A 362 -12.74 -28.10 28.83
C ASP A 362 -11.71 -27.04 29.23
N SER A 363 -11.78 -26.60 30.48
CA SER A 363 -10.75 -25.78 31.11
C SER A 363 -9.71 -26.64 31.83
N LYS A 364 -8.66 -26.00 32.38
CA LYS A 364 -7.68 -26.68 33.25
C LYS A 364 -8.24 -27.14 34.59
N GLU A 365 -9.42 -26.64 34.96
CA GLU A 365 -10.12 -26.90 36.22
C GLU A 365 -11.36 -27.78 36.01
N GLY A 366 -11.48 -28.39 34.82
CA GLY A 366 -12.65 -29.16 34.37
C GLY A 366 -13.56 -28.39 33.41
N PRO A 367 -14.70 -29.00 33.00
CA PRO A 367 -15.66 -28.35 32.10
C PRO A 367 -16.31 -27.11 32.72
N ILE A 368 -16.41 -26.03 31.94
CA ILE A 368 -17.02 -24.76 32.36
C ILE A 368 -17.83 -24.14 31.21
N SER A 369 -18.95 -23.47 31.49
CA SER A 369 -19.70 -22.76 30.44
C SER A 369 -19.00 -21.47 30.02
N TYR A 370 -19.23 -20.97 28.81
CA TYR A 370 -18.66 -19.68 28.41
C TYR A 370 -19.15 -18.56 29.34
N ILE A 371 -20.43 -18.54 29.72
CA ILE A 371 -20.97 -17.59 30.71
C ILE A 371 -20.20 -17.64 32.03
N GLN A 372 -20.02 -18.84 32.61
CA GLN A 372 -19.29 -19.04 33.86
C GLN A 372 -17.83 -18.62 33.73
N TYR A 373 -17.17 -18.96 32.62
CA TYR A 373 -15.79 -18.58 32.35
C TYR A 373 -15.62 -17.06 32.21
N TYR A 374 -16.46 -16.38 31.44
CA TYR A 374 -16.37 -14.93 31.27
C TYR A 374 -16.68 -14.17 32.56
N LYS A 375 -17.61 -14.65 33.39
CA LYS A 375 -17.86 -14.09 34.72
C LYS A 375 -16.72 -14.38 35.70
N LYS A 376 -16.22 -15.63 35.78
CA LYS A 376 -15.11 -16.01 36.68
C LYS A 376 -13.78 -15.31 36.32
N GLN A 377 -13.47 -15.18 35.03
CA GLN A 377 -12.15 -14.75 34.57
C GLN A 377 -12.04 -13.25 34.24
N TYR A 378 -13.16 -12.57 33.95
CA TYR A 378 -13.18 -11.17 33.52
C TYR A 378 -14.32 -10.34 34.13
N ASP A 379 -15.10 -10.90 35.07
CA ASP A 379 -16.30 -10.33 35.69
C ASP A 379 -17.50 -10.01 34.76
N ILE A 380 -17.44 -10.46 33.50
CA ILE A 380 -18.41 -10.11 32.46
C ILE A 380 -19.68 -10.99 32.51
N GLN A 381 -20.84 -10.34 32.42
CA GLN A 381 -22.13 -11.00 32.15
C GLN A 381 -22.47 -10.87 30.67
N ILE A 382 -22.67 -12.01 30.01
CA ILE A 382 -23.12 -12.10 28.61
C ILE A 382 -24.65 -11.89 28.58
N GLN A 383 -25.13 -11.04 27.68
CA GLN A 383 -26.54 -10.68 27.58
C GLN A 383 -27.33 -11.63 26.65
N ASP A 384 -26.83 -11.90 25.44
CA ASP A 384 -27.52 -12.83 24.52
C ASP A 384 -27.02 -14.27 24.74
N LEU A 385 -27.86 -15.10 25.36
CA LEU A 385 -27.54 -16.52 25.61
C LEU A 385 -27.81 -17.45 24.41
N LYS A 386 -28.35 -16.92 23.30
CA LYS A 386 -28.70 -17.63 22.06
C LYS A 386 -27.76 -17.33 20.89
N GLN A 387 -26.91 -16.30 20.99
CA GLN A 387 -25.92 -15.97 19.96
C GLN A 387 -25.02 -17.18 19.60
N PRO A 388 -24.60 -17.35 18.33
CA PRO A 388 -23.64 -18.37 17.93
C PRO A 388 -22.23 -18.07 18.48
N LEU A 389 -21.27 -18.97 18.31
CA LEU A 389 -19.87 -18.70 18.67
C LEU A 389 -18.98 -18.52 17.43
N LEU A 390 -18.06 -17.55 17.48
CA LEU A 390 -17.07 -17.33 16.43
C LEU A 390 -15.95 -18.38 16.57
N LEU A 391 -15.76 -19.23 15.56
CA LEU A 391 -14.58 -20.09 15.49
C LEU A 391 -13.41 -19.27 14.97
N CYS A 392 -12.32 -19.21 15.75
CA CYS A 392 -11.15 -18.41 15.47
C CYS A 392 -9.87 -19.26 15.39
N LYS A 393 -8.95 -18.87 14.50
CA LYS A 393 -7.67 -19.56 14.31
C LYS A 393 -6.81 -19.47 15.59
N SER A 394 -6.36 -20.61 16.10
CA SER A 394 -5.24 -20.62 17.06
C SER A 394 -3.95 -20.16 16.35
N LYS A 395 -3.01 -19.65 17.14
CA LYS A 395 -1.74 -19.09 16.67
C LYS A 395 -0.76 -20.24 16.43
N GLU A 396 -0.01 -20.19 15.32
CA GLU A 396 0.91 -21.26 14.87
C GLU A 396 1.84 -21.84 15.96
N LYS A 397 2.14 -21.07 17.01
CA LYS A 397 3.00 -21.48 18.13
C LYS A 397 2.39 -22.58 19.01
N GLU A 398 1.07 -22.79 18.98
CA GLU A 398 0.40 -23.89 19.68
C GLU A 398 0.42 -25.17 18.83
N ILE A 399 0.13 -25.05 17.52
CA ILE A 399 0.13 -26.17 16.56
C ILE A 399 1.53 -26.80 16.44
N ARG A 400 2.60 -25.98 16.47
CA ARG A 400 4.00 -26.46 16.37
C ARG A 400 4.59 -26.98 17.68
N ALA A 401 3.82 -27.04 18.78
CA ALA A 401 4.31 -27.41 20.11
C ALA A 401 4.01 -28.88 20.50
N GLY A 402 3.83 -29.77 19.53
CA GLY A 402 3.52 -31.19 19.78
C GLY A 402 2.07 -31.48 20.23
N ALA A 403 1.27 -30.44 20.48
CA ALA A 403 -0.15 -30.58 20.76
C ALA A 403 -0.90 -31.10 19.52
N SER A 404 -1.15 -32.41 19.46
CA SER A 404 -1.81 -33.11 18.34
C SER A 404 -3.30 -32.74 18.11
N VAL A 405 -3.77 -31.67 18.75
CA VAL A 405 -5.14 -31.15 18.60
C VAL A 405 -5.04 -29.65 18.33
N SER A 406 -5.52 -29.23 17.16
CA SER A 406 -5.77 -27.81 16.88
C SER A 406 -6.83 -27.31 17.87
N LYS A 407 -6.42 -26.52 18.86
CA LYS A 407 -7.35 -25.93 19.82
C LYS A 407 -8.21 -24.89 19.12
N LYS A 408 -9.42 -25.31 18.71
CA LYS A 408 -10.50 -24.43 18.25
C LYS A 408 -10.72 -23.33 19.30
N ILE A 409 -10.47 -22.08 18.95
CA ILE A 409 -10.73 -20.94 19.84
C ILE A 409 -12.14 -20.45 19.52
N TYR A 410 -13.07 -20.65 20.45
CA TYR A 410 -14.43 -20.11 20.34
C TYR A 410 -14.55 -18.80 21.12
N LEU A 411 -15.09 -17.76 20.47
CA LEU A 411 -15.34 -16.44 21.06
C LEU A 411 -16.82 -16.08 20.99
N VAL A 412 -17.28 -15.31 21.98
CA VAL A 412 -18.65 -14.80 22.06
C VAL A 412 -18.75 -13.51 21.23
N PRO A 413 -19.60 -13.44 20.18
CA PRO A 413 -19.71 -12.28 19.28
C PRO A 413 -19.94 -10.93 19.98
N GLU A 414 -20.71 -10.91 21.06
CA GLU A 414 -21.00 -9.74 21.91
C GLU A 414 -19.73 -9.07 22.45
N LEU A 415 -18.71 -9.88 22.76
CA LEU A 415 -17.47 -9.44 23.39
C LEU A 415 -16.35 -9.13 22.37
N CYS A 416 -16.69 -9.13 21.08
CA CYS A 416 -15.77 -9.04 19.94
C CYS A 416 -16.08 -7.82 19.07
N CYS A 417 -15.36 -6.71 19.26
CA CYS A 417 -15.43 -5.55 18.37
C CYS A 417 -14.68 -5.79 17.06
N MET A 418 -15.20 -5.27 15.95
CA MET A 418 -14.59 -5.41 14.63
C MET A 418 -13.38 -4.47 14.46
N THR A 419 -12.36 -4.88 13.70
CA THR A 419 -11.18 -4.01 13.44
C THR A 419 -10.89 -3.77 11.97
N GLY A 420 -10.28 -2.63 11.66
CA GLY A 420 -10.08 -2.20 10.27
C GLY A 420 -11.36 -1.64 9.64
N LEU A 421 -11.37 -1.56 8.32
CA LEU A 421 -12.45 -0.97 7.52
C LEU A 421 -12.90 -1.94 6.42
N THR A 422 -14.22 -2.04 6.22
CA THR A 422 -14.84 -2.72 5.08
C THR A 422 -14.65 -1.92 3.79
N GLU A 423 -14.98 -2.52 2.63
CA GLU A 423 -14.93 -1.79 1.35
C GLU A 423 -16.03 -0.71 1.26
N SER A 424 -17.22 -0.95 1.83
CA SER A 424 -18.27 0.06 1.97
C SER A 424 -17.78 1.26 2.79
N MET A 425 -17.07 1.01 3.89
CA MET A 425 -16.39 2.04 4.68
C MET A 425 -15.33 2.80 3.86
N ARG A 426 -14.45 2.11 3.12
CA ARG A 426 -13.42 2.74 2.27
C ARG A 426 -14.01 3.65 1.19
N SER A 427 -15.17 3.30 0.66
CA SER A 427 -15.89 4.10 -0.34
C SER A 427 -16.59 5.34 0.23
N ASN A 428 -16.78 5.42 1.56
CA ASN A 428 -17.38 6.59 2.22
C ASN A 428 -16.36 7.73 2.38
N PHE A 429 -16.38 8.65 1.40
CA PHE A 429 -15.52 9.83 1.34
C PHE A 429 -15.50 10.66 2.64
N ASN A 430 -16.66 10.87 3.27
CA ASN A 430 -16.78 11.75 4.43
C ASN A 430 -16.09 11.15 5.66
N MET A 431 -16.34 9.86 5.92
CA MET A 431 -15.65 9.13 6.99
C MET A 431 -14.14 9.04 6.74
N MET A 432 -13.72 8.74 5.51
CA MET A 432 -12.28 8.68 5.18
C MET A 432 -11.60 10.05 5.30
N ARG A 433 -12.29 11.15 4.98
CA ARG A 433 -11.82 12.53 5.19
C ARG A 433 -11.68 12.85 6.68
N GLU A 434 -12.65 12.49 7.51
CA GLU A 434 -12.60 12.78 8.94
C GLU A 434 -11.51 11.97 9.65
N MET A 435 -11.44 10.67 9.37
CA MET A 435 -10.36 9.79 9.82
C MET A 435 -8.98 10.30 9.38
N ALA A 436 -8.87 10.89 8.19
CA ALA A 436 -7.65 11.53 7.71
C ALA A 436 -7.24 12.74 8.59
N THR A 437 -8.17 13.58 9.07
CA THR A 437 -7.82 14.71 9.96
C THR A 437 -7.24 14.26 11.30
N LYS A 438 -7.67 13.09 11.81
CA LYS A 438 -7.16 12.51 13.06
C LYS A 438 -5.86 11.72 12.88
N THR A 439 -5.61 11.14 11.70
CA THR A 439 -4.48 10.21 11.46
C THR A 439 -3.30 10.83 10.70
N ARG A 440 -3.53 11.85 9.87
CA ARG A 440 -2.49 12.52 9.04
C ARG A 440 -1.79 13.63 9.81
N LEU A 441 -1.01 13.24 10.82
CA LEU A 441 -0.21 14.19 11.60
C LEU A 441 0.80 14.93 10.71
N ASP A 442 0.69 16.25 10.67
CA ASP A 442 1.67 17.16 10.05
C ASP A 442 3.01 17.13 10.80
N PRO A 443 4.13 17.53 10.16
CA PRO A 443 5.49 17.46 10.74
C PRO A 443 5.62 17.97 12.17
N ALA A 444 5.17 19.19 12.46
CA ALA A 444 5.22 19.76 13.80
C ALA A 444 4.37 18.99 14.83
N ALA A 445 3.23 18.42 14.42
CA ALA A 445 2.41 17.58 15.30
C ALA A 445 3.09 16.22 15.58
N ARG A 446 3.71 15.61 14.55
CA ARG A 446 4.47 14.37 14.73
C ARG A 446 5.69 14.58 15.63
N VAL A 447 6.46 15.65 15.44
CA VAL A 447 7.61 15.98 16.32
C VAL A 447 7.16 16.20 17.76
N ARG A 448 6.07 16.94 18.01
CA ARG A 448 5.50 17.08 19.36
C ARG A 448 5.11 15.73 19.97
N ASN A 449 4.49 14.82 19.21
CA ASN A 449 4.15 13.49 19.71
C ASN A 449 5.41 12.66 20.09
N LEU A 450 6.51 12.78 19.32
CA LEU A 450 7.78 12.14 19.64
C LEU A 450 8.43 12.74 20.89
N GLN A 451 8.39 14.07 21.06
CA GLN A 451 8.88 14.75 22.26
C GLN A 451 8.07 14.38 23.50
N THR A 452 6.73 14.36 23.41
CA THR A 452 5.84 13.89 24.49
C THR A 452 6.12 12.43 24.85
N PHE A 453 6.42 11.58 23.87
CA PHE A 453 6.78 10.18 24.11
C PHE A 453 8.11 10.03 24.88
N ILE A 454 9.19 10.68 24.43
CA ILE A 454 10.50 10.57 25.12
C ILE A 454 10.45 11.21 26.51
N ASN A 455 9.75 12.35 26.66
CA ASN A 455 9.57 13.00 27.96
C ASN A 455 8.81 12.09 28.95
N ARG A 456 7.75 11.40 28.49
CA ARG A 456 7.03 10.39 29.30
C ARG A 456 7.88 9.17 29.62
N MET A 457 8.85 8.80 28.77
CA MET A 457 9.81 7.75 29.07
C MET A 457 10.76 8.19 30.19
N SER A 458 11.39 9.35 30.02
CA SER A 458 12.42 9.89 30.93
C SER A 458 11.86 10.33 32.29
N SER A 459 10.55 10.59 32.41
CA SER A 459 9.90 10.95 33.68
C SER A 459 9.27 9.80 34.46
N ASN A 460 9.25 8.57 33.93
CA ASN A 460 8.56 7.46 34.59
C ASN A 460 9.52 6.66 35.52
N GLU A 461 9.30 6.70 36.83
CA GLU A 461 10.17 6.05 37.84
C GLU A 461 10.35 4.53 37.69
N ASN A 462 9.47 3.83 36.97
CA ASN A 462 9.69 2.42 36.66
C ASN A 462 10.59 2.25 35.44
N VAL A 463 10.46 3.14 34.45
CA VAL A 463 11.33 3.14 33.27
C VAL A 463 12.73 3.64 33.63
N LYS A 464 12.87 4.65 34.50
CA LYS A 464 14.17 5.12 35.00
C LYS A 464 14.97 3.98 35.64
N ARG A 465 14.44 3.35 36.70
CA ARG A 465 15.09 2.24 37.41
C ARG A 465 15.46 1.07 36.49
N GLU A 466 14.57 0.73 35.56
CA GLU A 466 14.84 -0.30 34.57
C GLU A 466 15.96 0.15 33.58
N MET A 467 15.99 1.40 33.13
CA MET A 467 17.05 1.92 32.26
C MET A 467 18.41 2.06 32.97
N GLU A 468 18.40 2.49 34.22
CA GLU A 468 19.57 2.56 35.11
C GLU A 468 20.18 1.17 35.31
N ALA A 469 19.36 0.14 35.58
CA ALA A 469 19.83 -1.24 35.73
C ALA A 469 20.42 -1.85 34.44
N TRP A 470 19.97 -1.41 33.26
CA TRP A 470 20.61 -1.74 31.97
C TRP A 470 21.71 -0.73 31.56
N HIS A 471 22.02 0.27 32.38
CA HIS A 471 22.95 1.38 32.11
C HIS A 471 22.68 2.12 30.78
N LEU A 472 21.42 2.13 30.34
CA LEU A 472 20.95 2.74 29.10
C LEU A 472 20.46 4.17 29.34
N ARG A 473 20.88 5.11 28.48
CA ARG A 473 20.35 6.48 28.47
C ARG A 473 20.03 6.91 27.06
N PHE A 474 18.79 7.29 26.80
CA PHE A 474 18.39 7.91 25.54
C PHE A 474 18.59 9.42 25.59
N SER A 475 18.85 10.02 24.43
CA SER A 475 18.72 11.45 24.21
C SER A 475 17.24 11.86 24.32
N ASN A 476 16.96 12.98 25.02
CA ASN A 476 15.65 13.64 24.96
C ASN A 476 15.45 14.42 23.65
N ASN A 477 16.55 14.73 22.95
CA ASN A 477 16.54 15.43 21.66
C ASN A 477 16.50 14.43 20.50
N LEU A 478 15.67 14.73 19.50
CA LEU A 478 15.69 14.02 18.22
C LEU A 478 17.01 14.26 17.48
N VAL A 479 17.48 13.26 16.74
CA VAL A 479 18.73 13.31 15.97
C VAL A 479 18.65 14.37 14.87
N GLN A 480 19.50 15.38 14.97
CA GLN A 480 19.69 16.43 13.98
C GLN A 480 20.98 16.20 13.18
N PHE A 481 20.94 16.48 11.88
CA PHE A 481 22.07 16.27 10.97
C PHE A 481 21.92 17.11 9.70
N GLN A 482 23.01 17.29 8.97
CA GLN A 482 22.98 17.91 7.64
C GLN A 482 22.72 16.85 6.56
N ALA A 483 21.95 17.20 5.55
CA ALA A 483 21.58 16.38 4.41
C ALA A 483 21.68 17.21 3.11
N ARG A 484 21.29 16.65 1.96
CA ARG A 484 21.35 17.33 0.66
C ARG A 484 19.99 17.43 -0.02
N ILE A 485 19.78 18.48 -0.82
CA ILE A 485 18.70 18.61 -1.80
C ILE A 485 19.33 18.48 -3.19
N LEU A 486 18.93 17.46 -3.95
CA LEU A 486 19.33 17.34 -5.36
C LEU A 486 18.78 18.51 -6.19
N PRO A 487 19.48 18.99 -7.22
CA PRO A 487 19.01 20.09 -8.05
C PRO A 487 17.70 19.76 -8.80
N PRO A 488 16.90 20.78 -9.18
CA PRO A 488 15.67 20.57 -9.93
C PRO A 488 15.95 20.02 -11.33
N GLU A 489 15.12 19.09 -11.77
CA GLU A 489 15.21 18.54 -13.12
C GLU A 489 14.49 19.43 -14.15
N LYS A 490 14.81 19.23 -15.44
CA LYS A 490 14.21 19.98 -16.56
C LYS A 490 13.22 19.09 -17.32
N ILE A 491 11.97 19.53 -17.44
CA ILE A 491 10.92 18.80 -18.15
C ILE A 491 10.98 19.15 -19.65
N ILE A 492 11.10 18.14 -20.50
CA ILE A 492 11.23 18.30 -21.96
C ILE A 492 9.92 17.89 -22.64
N GLN A 493 9.38 18.75 -23.50
CA GLN A 493 8.13 18.60 -24.25
C GLN A 493 8.36 19.04 -25.69
N ASN A 494 8.48 18.06 -26.59
CA ASN A 494 8.97 18.28 -27.95
C ASN A 494 10.30 19.09 -27.88
N ASN A 495 10.38 20.23 -28.59
CA ASN A 495 11.53 21.15 -28.55
C ASN A 495 11.52 22.15 -27.38
N HIS A 496 10.53 22.11 -26.48
CA HIS A 496 10.43 23.01 -25.33
C HIS A 496 11.04 22.39 -24.07
N THR A 497 11.89 23.15 -23.37
CA THR A 497 12.40 22.78 -22.04
C THR A 497 11.78 23.69 -20.99
N SER A 498 11.32 23.12 -19.88
CA SER A 498 10.61 23.83 -18.81
C SER A 498 11.24 23.57 -17.44
N HIS A 499 11.42 24.63 -16.66
CA HIS A 499 11.71 24.55 -15.23
C HIS A 499 10.40 24.56 -14.44
N TYR A 500 10.34 23.84 -13.31
CA TYR A 500 9.17 23.76 -12.44
C TYR A 500 9.55 24.06 -10.98
N ASN A 501 8.57 24.33 -10.12
CA ASN A 501 8.81 24.54 -8.70
C ASN A 501 9.10 23.21 -7.98
N GLN A 502 10.37 22.95 -7.67
CA GLN A 502 10.77 21.74 -6.94
C GLN A 502 10.02 21.53 -5.62
N LYS A 503 9.65 22.60 -4.91
CA LYS A 503 8.93 22.51 -3.62
C LYS A 503 7.49 21.99 -3.77
N SER A 504 6.85 22.14 -4.95
CA SER A 504 5.53 21.54 -5.21
C SER A 504 5.62 20.09 -5.70
N GLY A 505 6.71 19.72 -6.38
CA GLY A 505 6.83 18.43 -7.08
C GLY A 505 5.75 18.24 -8.17
N ASP A 506 5.20 19.33 -8.70
CA ASP A 506 4.03 19.38 -9.60
C ASP A 506 4.39 20.32 -10.75
N PHE A 507 4.35 19.81 -11.99
CA PHE A 507 4.66 20.54 -13.22
C PHE A 507 3.45 20.64 -14.18
N SER A 508 2.23 20.53 -13.63
CA SER A 508 0.97 20.60 -14.38
C SER A 508 0.73 21.94 -15.10
N ARG A 509 1.35 23.04 -14.64
CA ARG A 509 1.18 24.38 -15.22
C ARG A 509 2.12 24.56 -16.40
N GLU A 510 3.36 24.16 -16.18
CA GLU A 510 4.50 24.17 -17.08
C GLU A 510 4.21 23.35 -18.33
N MET A 511 3.46 22.25 -18.21
CA MET A 511 3.02 21.40 -19.32
C MET A 511 1.91 21.97 -20.20
N ARG A 512 1.19 23.00 -19.76
CA ARG A 512 -0.05 23.46 -20.41
C ARG A 512 0.22 24.12 -21.76
N GLY A 513 -0.54 23.72 -22.78
CA GLY A 513 -0.51 24.36 -24.11
C GLY A 513 0.76 24.07 -24.93
N LYS A 514 1.53 23.05 -24.56
CA LYS A 514 2.73 22.60 -25.27
C LYS A 514 2.51 21.20 -25.87
N PRO A 515 3.10 20.92 -27.05
CA PRO A 515 3.09 19.59 -27.63
C PRO A 515 3.80 18.57 -26.74
N MET A 516 3.30 17.33 -26.72
CA MET A 516 3.95 16.20 -26.06
C MET A 516 5.29 15.84 -26.73
N HIS A 517 6.20 15.19 -26.00
CA HIS A 517 7.51 14.77 -26.53
C HIS A 517 7.41 13.77 -27.69
N THR A 518 6.40 12.90 -27.71
CA THR A 518 5.93 12.19 -28.90
C THR A 518 4.42 12.02 -28.80
N ALA A 519 3.69 12.52 -29.79
CA ALA A 519 2.24 12.43 -29.88
C ALA A 519 1.82 11.36 -30.90
N MET A 520 0.84 10.54 -30.55
CA MET A 520 0.30 9.46 -31.38
C MET A 520 -1.11 9.80 -31.86
N HIS A 521 -1.32 9.76 -33.17
CA HIS A 521 -2.61 10.09 -33.78
C HIS A 521 -3.66 8.98 -33.56
N LEU A 522 -4.86 9.41 -33.13
CA LEU A 522 -5.98 8.53 -32.80
C LEU A 522 -7.06 8.64 -33.88
N ASP A 523 -6.94 7.77 -34.88
CA ASP A 523 -7.69 7.84 -36.15
C ASP A 523 -8.92 6.91 -36.18
N ASP A 524 -8.76 5.61 -35.94
CA ASP A 524 -9.86 4.64 -35.81
C ASP A 524 -10.01 4.22 -34.34
N TRP A 525 -11.15 4.56 -33.74
CA TRP A 525 -11.44 4.27 -32.34
C TRP A 525 -12.95 4.35 -32.03
N ILE A 526 -13.35 3.70 -30.94
CA ILE A 526 -14.75 3.48 -30.59
C ILE A 526 -15.06 4.11 -29.23
N VAL A 527 -16.22 4.75 -29.10
CA VAL A 527 -16.77 5.21 -27.81
C VAL A 527 -18.07 4.47 -27.53
N ILE A 528 -18.10 3.65 -26.48
CA ILE A 528 -19.27 2.87 -26.07
C ILE A 528 -19.88 3.52 -24.82
N CYS A 529 -21.14 3.95 -24.91
CA CYS A 529 -21.85 4.58 -23.80
C CYS A 529 -23.35 4.21 -23.79
N THR A 530 -24.02 4.43 -22.66
CA THR A 530 -25.49 4.34 -22.62
C THR A 530 -26.11 5.50 -23.40
N ARG A 531 -27.35 5.35 -23.90
CA ARG A 531 -28.11 6.49 -24.47
C ARG A 531 -28.23 7.67 -23.50
N TYR A 532 -28.32 7.41 -22.20
CA TYR A 532 -28.37 8.44 -21.15
C TYR A 532 -27.02 9.19 -20.95
N ASP A 533 -25.91 8.59 -21.35
CA ASP A 533 -24.57 9.17 -21.27
C ASP A 533 -24.09 9.81 -22.58
N GLU A 534 -24.85 9.72 -23.68
CA GLU A 534 -24.47 10.26 -24.99
C GLU A 534 -24.12 11.75 -24.94
N GLY A 535 -24.95 12.58 -24.27
CA GLY A 535 -24.66 14.00 -24.11
C GLY A 535 -23.33 14.25 -23.37
N LYS A 536 -23.01 13.41 -22.38
CA LYS A 536 -21.75 13.48 -21.62
C LYS A 536 -20.56 13.03 -22.48
N ALA A 537 -20.77 12.05 -23.37
CA ALA A 537 -19.79 11.60 -24.36
C ALA A 537 -19.48 12.70 -25.38
N ARG A 538 -20.51 13.38 -25.91
CA ARG A 538 -20.34 14.51 -26.85
C ARG A 538 -19.68 15.72 -26.18
N ASP A 539 -20.07 16.07 -24.95
CA ASP A 539 -19.40 17.10 -24.14
C ASP A 539 -17.90 16.76 -23.91
N PHE A 540 -17.58 15.49 -23.60
CA PHE A 540 -16.21 15.00 -23.44
C PHE A 540 -15.40 15.11 -24.74
N LEU A 541 -15.92 14.60 -25.87
CA LEU A 541 -15.24 14.68 -27.17
C LEU A 541 -14.99 16.13 -27.60
N THR A 542 -15.98 17.02 -27.38
CA THR A 542 -15.85 18.45 -27.63
C THR A 542 -14.73 19.11 -26.83
N ASN A 543 -14.40 18.60 -25.64
CA ASN A 543 -13.25 19.05 -24.86
C ASN A 543 -11.96 18.36 -25.31
N LEU A 544 -12.01 17.07 -25.67
CA LEU A 544 -10.87 16.31 -26.17
C LEU A 544 -10.29 16.93 -27.45
N TYR A 545 -11.14 17.35 -28.39
CA TYR A 545 -10.74 18.06 -29.61
C TYR A 545 -10.16 19.46 -29.37
N LYS A 546 -10.42 20.08 -28.21
CA LYS A 546 -9.83 21.38 -27.83
C LYS A 546 -8.46 21.22 -27.18
N VAL A 547 -8.24 20.15 -26.42
CA VAL A 547 -7.00 19.96 -25.64
C VAL A 547 -5.95 19.10 -26.34
N CYS A 548 -6.33 18.15 -27.18
CA CYS A 548 -5.37 17.25 -27.83
C CYS A 548 -4.52 17.91 -28.93
N PRO A 549 -5.05 18.77 -29.83
CA PRO A 549 -4.23 19.39 -30.86
C PRO A 549 -3.12 20.32 -30.32
N PRO A 550 -3.34 21.15 -29.27
CA PRO A 550 -2.25 21.87 -28.59
C PRO A 550 -1.21 20.95 -27.92
N MET A 551 -1.58 19.71 -27.58
CA MET A 551 -0.66 18.67 -27.12
C MET A 551 0.01 17.89 -28.27
N GLY A 552 -0.19 18.31 -29.53
CA GLY A 552 0.34 17.65 -30.74
C GLY A 552 -0.46 16.43 -31.20
N MET A 553 -1.51 16.04 -30.46
CA MET A 553 -2.29 14.84 -30.72
C MET A 553 -3.52 15.17 -31.57
N GLN A 554 -3.54 14.69 -32.82
CA GLN A 554 -4.77 14.68 -33.62
C GLN A 554 -5.67 13.53 -33.17
N VAL A 555 -6.96 13.81 -33.03
CA VAL A 555 -8.00 12.83 -32.65
C VAL A 555 -9.15 12.99 -33.64
N ARG A 556 -9.46 11.93 -34.40
CA ARG A 556 -10.61 11.90 -35.33
C ARG A 556 -11.91 11.59 -34.59
N ASN A 557 -13.03 11.77 -35.28
CA ASN A 557 -14.34 11.37 -34.76
C ASN A 557 -14.41 9.86 -34.53
N PRO A 558 -14.71 9.38 -33.30
CA PRO A 558 -14.89 7.97 -33.03
C PRO A 558 -16.21 7.44 -33.57
N LYS A 559 -16.27 6.13 -33.77
CA LYS A 559 -17.54 5.41 -33.88
C LYS A 559 -18.22 5.38 -32.51
N ILE A 560 -19.27 6.19 -32.32
CA ILE A 560 -20.07 6.19 -31.08
C ILE A 560 -21.09 5.06 -31.15
N VAL A 561 -21.05 4.13 -30.19
CA VAL A 561 -21.95 2.98 -30.08
C VAL A 561 -22.83 3.13 -28.84
N LEU A 562 -24.14 3.27 -29.06
CA LEU A 562 -25.13 3.55 -28.01
C LEU A 562 -25.83 2.27 -27.55
N ILE A 563 -25.60 1.87 -26.30
CA ILE A 563 -26.33 0.74 -25.67
C ILE A 563 -27.57 1.22 -24.92
N GLN A 564 -28.60 0.37 -24.87
CA GLN A 564 -29.88 0.69 -24.21
C GLN A 564 -29.76 0.68 -22.68
N GLU A 565 -29.19 -0.40 -22.11
CA GLU A 565 -29.03 -0.60 -20.66
C GLU A 565 -27.56 -0.80 -20.27
N ASP A 566 -27.17 -0.47 -19.04
CA ASP A 566 -25.79 -0.52 -18.53
C ASP A 566 -25.29 -1.95 -18.17
N ARG A 567 -26.02 -2.99 -18.57
CA ARG A 567 -25.66 -4.41 -18.35
C ARG A 567 -24.30 -4.72 -19.00
N LEU A 568 -23.49 -5.52 -18.31
CA LEU A 568 -22.14 -5.87 -18.77
C LEU A 568 -22.13 -6.49 -20.19
N HIS A 569 -23.02 -7.44 -20.46
CA HIS A 569 -23.08 -8.12 -21.75
C HIS A 569 -23.27 -7.14 -22.93
N ASN A 570 -24.07 -6.09 -22.75
CA ASN A 570 -24.29 -5.05 -23.76
C ASN A 570 -23.00 -4.31 -24.11
N TYR A 571 -22.19 -3.94 -23.11
CA TYR A 571 -20.88 -3.29 -23.35
C TYR A 571 -19.90 -4.21 -24.09
N LEU A 572 -19.90 -5.51 -23.78
CA LEU A 572 -19.00 -6.47 -24.41
C LEU A 572 -19.42 -6.80 -25.85
N ASN A 573 -20.72 -7.01 -26.09
CA ASN A 573 -21.23 -7.27 -27.44
C ASN A 573 -21.06 -6.04 -28.34
N ALA A 574 -21.39 -4.84 -27.83
CA ALA A 574 -21.15 -3.59 -28.54
C ALA A 574 -19.66 -3.38 -28.89
N CYS A 575 -18.73 -3.92 -28.09
CA CYS A 575 -17.30 -3.95 -28.43
C CYS A 575 -17.04 -4.94 -29.57
N LYS A 576 -17.43 -6.21 -29.40
CA LYS A 576 -17.22 -7.30 -30.38
C LYS A 576 -17.80 -7.01 -31.77
N GLU A 577 -19.01 -6.46 -31.82
CA GLU A 577 -19.76 -6.20 -33.05
C GLU A 577 -19.25 -4.98 -33.83
N ASN A 578 -18.43 -4.12 -33.22
CA ASN A 578 -18.04 -2.84 -33.81
C ASN A 578 -16.53 -2.64 -33.96
N MET A 579 -15.71 -3.44 -33.28
CA MET A 579 -14.25 -3.44 -33.37
C MET A 579 -13.78 -4.11 -34.66
N THR A 580 -12.66 -3.61 -35.21
CA THR A 580 -11.99 -4.16 -36.39
C THR A 580 -10.50 -4.34 -36.09
N ASP A 581 -9.77 -5.03 -36.98
CA ASP A 581 -8.32 -5.20 -36.85
C ASP A 581 -7.54 -3.87 -36.91
N ASN A 582 -8.17 -2.79 -37.41
CA ASN A 582 -7.60 -1.44 -37.45
C ASN A 582 -7.89 -0.60 -36.19
N THR A 583 -8.75 -1.07 -35.27
CA THR A 583 -9.25 -0.28 -34.15
C THR A 583 -8.17 -0.03 -33.10
N LYS A 584 -7.64 1.19 -33.07
CA LYS A 584 -6.52 1.59 -32.20
C LYS A 584 -6.89 1.64 -30.72
N MET A 585 -8.16 1.91 -30.39
CA MET A 585 -8.61 2.02 -29.00
C MET A 585 -10.13 1.87 -28.83
N VAL A 586 -10.57 1.35 -27.68
CA VAL A 586 -11.98 1.39 -27.25
C VAL A 586 -12.13 2.15 -25.93
N CYS A 587 -13.04 3.12 -25.90
CA CYS A 587 -13.35 3.96 -24.75
C CYS A 587 -14.76 3.66 -24.21
N PHE A 588 -14.85 3.21 -22.96
CA PHE A 588 -16.09 2.82 -22.30
C PHE A 588 -16.52 3.91 -21.30
N ILE A 589 -17.69 4.52 -21.52
CA ILE A 589 -18.32 5.42 -20.54
C ILE A 589 -19.33 4.62 -19.73
N VAL A 590 -19.09 4.51 -18.43
CA VAL A 590 -19.84 3.66 -17.49
C VAL A 590 -20.50 4.50 -16.39
N PRO A 591 -21.75 4.22 -15.98
CA PRO A 591 -22.46 5.10 -15.03
C PRO A 591 -21.87 5.08 -13.62
N ASN A 592 -21.19 4.00 -13.23
CA ASN A 592 -20.69 3.75 -11.88
C ASN A 592 -19.44 2.86 -11.86
N ASN A 593 -18.67 2.93 -10.76
CA ASN A 593 -17.41 2.21 -10.55
C ASN A 593 -17.63 0.73 -10.13
N LYS A 594 -18.54 0.00 -10.79
CA LYS A 594 -18.76 -1.43 -10.52
C LYS A 594 -17.54 -2.24 -10.96
N LYS A 595 -16.81 -2.82 -10.00
CA LYS A 595 -15.57 -3.60 -10.23
C LYS A 595 -15.76 -4.69 -11.30
N GLU A 596 -16.82 -5.50 -11.17
CA GLU A 596 -17.19 -6.55 -12.13
C GLU A 596 -17.20 -6.07 -13.59
N ARG A 597 -17.79 -4.89 -13.85
CA ARG A 597 -17.85 -4.32 -15.21
C ARG A 597 -16.45 -3.92 -15.69
N TYR A 598 -15.64 -3.29 -14.83
CA TYR A 598 -14.26 -2.93 -15.15
C TYR A 598 -13.40 -4.17 -15.43
N ASP A 599 -13.48 -5.19 -14.58
CA ASP A 599 -12.74 -6.44 -14.71
C ASP A 599 -13.05 -7.11 -16.05
N ALA A 600 -14.33 -7.26 -16.39
CA ALA A 600 -14.77 -7.94 -17.61
C ALA A 600 -14.43 -7.13 -18.88
N ILE A 601 -14.54 -5.80 -18.87
CA ILE A 601 -14.03 -4.94 -19.95
C ILE A 601 -12.52 -5.13 -20.12
N LYS A 602 -11.75 -5.14 -19.03
CA LYS A 602 -10.30 -5.30 -19.09
C LYS A 602 -9.85 -6.70 -19.51
N LYS A 603 -10.54 -7.77 -19.09
CA LYS A 603 -10.33 -9.11 -19.65
C LYS A 603 -10.57 -9.13 -21.16
N HIS A 604 -11.71 -8.59 -21.61
CA HIS A 604 -12.05 -8.59 -23.03
C HIS A 604 -11.07 -7.78 -23.91
N THR A 605 -10.50 -6.69 -23.37
CA THR A 605 -9.58 -5.80 -24.11
C THR A 605 -8.09 -6.09 -23.89
N CYS A 606 -7.73 -7.06 -23.06
CA CYS A 606 -6.32 -7.39 -22.77
C CYS A 606 -6.00 -8.90 -22.79
N LEU A 607 -7.00 -9.78 -22.80
CA LEU A 607 -6.86 -11.25 -22.89
C LEU A 607 -7.47 -11.78 -24.19
N ASP A 608 -8.74 -11.47 -24.46
CA ASP A 608 -9.41 -11.91 -25.69
C ASP A 608 -8.79 -11.17 -26.89
N ASN A 609 -8.80 -9.84 -26.83
CA ASN A 609 -8.26 -8.93 -27.84
C ASN A 609 -7.02 -8.19 -27.29
N ALA A 610 -6.15 -7.72 -28.19
CA ALA A 610 -4.97 -6.93 -27.86
C ALA A 610 -5.17 -5.44 -28.18
N VAL A 611 -6.26 -4.83 -27.70
CA VAL A 611 -6.65 -3.45 -28.03
C VAL A 611 -6.65 -2.56 -26.78
N PRO A 612 -5.82 -1.51 -26.70
CA PRO A 612 -5.81 -0.61 -25.55
C PRO A 612 -7.19 -0.05 -25.22
N SER A 613 -7.49 0.11 -23.93
CA SER A 613 -8.83 0.53 -23.49
C SER A 613 -8.84 1.60 -22.41
N GLN A 614 -9.76 2.55 -22.59
CA GLN A 614 -10.08 3.61 -21.64
C GLN A 614 -11.42 3.30 -20.97
N VAL A 615 -11.50 3.52 -19.65
CA VAL A 615 -12.78 3.45 -18.91
C VAL A 615 -12.98 4.79 -18.21
N ILE A 616 -14.16 5.37 -18.33
CA ILE A 616 -14.52 6.67 -17.77
C ILE A 616 -15.83 6.53 -16.99
N VAL A 617 -15.85 6.89 -15.72
CA VAL A 617 -17.10 6.97 -14.95
C VAL A 617 -17.86 8.24 -15.35
N ALA A 618 -19.12 8.11 -15.76
CA ALA A 618 -19.94 9.19 -16.30
C ALA A 618 -20.02 10.42 -15.36
N ARG A 619 -20.03 10.20 -14.04
CA ARG A 619 -19.99 11.27 -13.01
C ARG A 619 -18.76 12.18 -13.13
N THR A 620 -17.63 11.66 -13.62
CA THR A 620 -16.40 12.44 -13.85
C THR A 620 -16.57 13.44 -14.99
N LEU A 621 -17.47 13.16 -15.94
CA LEU A 621 -17.79 14.05 -17.06
C LEU A 621 -18.85 15.12 -16.71
N SER A 622 -19.67 14.88 -15.68
CA SER A 622 -20.78 15.78 -15.30
C SER A 622 -20.35 17.16 -14.79
N LYS A 623 -19.12 17.32 -14.27
CA LYS A 623 -18.63 18.62 -13.73
C LYS A 623 -18.14 19.52 -14.88
N LYS A 624 -19.05 20.17 -15.63
CA LYS A 624 -18.71 20.99 -16.82
C LYS A 624 -17.51 21.96 -16.64
N PRO A 625 -17.35 22.73 -15.54
CA PRO A 625 -16.19 23.61 -15.36
C PRO A 625 -14.83 22.88 -15.32
N MET A 626 -14.81 21.64 -14.85
CA MET A 626 -13.60 20.81 -14.73
C MET A 626 -13.37 19.90 -15.94
N LEU A 627 -14.31 19.83 -16.88
CA LEU A 627 -14.30 18.86 -17.97
C LEU A 627 -13.06 19.01 -18.89
N MET A 628 -12.53 20.22 -19.05
CA MET A 628 -11.28 20.46 -19.78
C MET A 628 -10.05 19.91 -19.04
N SER A 629 -9.98 20.08 -17.71
CA SER A 629 -8.93 19.50 -16.83
C SER A 629 -8.96 17.97 -16.87
N VAL A 630 -10.17 17.38 -16.89
CA VAL A 630 -10.40 15.94 -17.08
C VAL A 630 -9.99 15.47 -18.48
N ALA A 631 -10.44 16.15 -19.55
CA ALA A 631 -10.13 15.78 -20.92
C ALA A 631 -8.64 15.86 -21.24
N THR A 632 -7.91 16.84 -20.68
CA THR A 632 -6.44 16.95 -20.84
C THR A 632 -5.73 15.72 -20.25
N LYS A 633 -6.08 15.35 -19.01
CA LYS A 633 -5.51 14.18 -18.31
C LYS A 633 -5.85 12.88 -19.04
N ILE A 634 -7.08 12.74 -19.55
CA ILE A 634 -7.48 11.58 -20.35
C ILE A 634 -6.69 11.55 -21.67
N GLY A 635 -6.61 12.65 -22.43
CA GLY A 635 -5.85 12.73 -23.68
C GLY A 635 -4.38 12.32 -23.53
N ILE A 636 -3.71 12.77 -22.46
CA ILE A 636 -2.35 12.31 -22.09
C ILE A 636 -2.32 10.79 -21.85
N GLN A 637 -3.31 10.22 -21.17
CA GLN A 637 -3.43 8.78 -20.95
C GLN A 637 -3.74 8.01 -22.25
N LEU A 638 -4.57 8.54 -23.16
CA LEU A 638 -4.80 7.97 -24.50
C LEU A 638 -3.47 7.90 -25.27
N ASN A 639 -2.68 8.98 -25.26
CA ASN A 639 -1.37 9.04 -25.92
C ASN A 639 -0.42 7.96 -25.39
N CYS A 640 -0.30 7.80 -24.06
CA CYS A 640 0.52 6.75 -23.45
C CYS A 640 0.10 5.34 -23.87
N LYS A 641 -1.22 5.09 -23.97
CA LYS A 641 -1.80 3.80 -24.36
C LYS A 641 -1.58 3.46 -25.83
N LEU A 642 -1.29 4.45 -26.66
CA LEU A 642 -0.86 4.30 -28.05
C LEU A 642 0.67 4.21 -28.21
N GLY A 643 1.44 4.21 -27.12
CA GLY A 643 2.91 4.21 -27.13
C GLY A 643 3.56 5.61 -27.24
N GLY A 644 2.77 6.69 -27.13
CA GLY A 644 3.27 8.07 -27.12
C GLY A 644 3.89 8.49 -25.79
N GLU A 645 4.68 9.58 -25.83
CA GLU A 645 5.56 10.03 -24.76
C GLU A 645 5.18 11.47 -24.36
N PRO A 646 4.44 11.70 -23.28
CA PRO A 646 3.98 13.03 -22.91
C PRO A 646 5.10 14.03 -22.60
N TRP A 647 6.16 13.60 -21.92
CA TRP A 647 7.36 14.38 -21.65
C TRP A 647 8.60 13.48 -21.50
N ALA A 648 9.78 14.09 -21.50
CA ALA A 648 11.06 13.44 -21.24
C ALA A 648 11.90 14.24 -20.22
N LEU A 649 13.06 13.68 -19.85
CA LEU A 649 14.14 14.37 -19.14
C LEU A 649 15.44 14.25 -19.94
N ASP A 650 16.42 15.10 -19.64
CA ASP A 650 17.82 14.81 -19.95
C ASP A 650 18.30 13.61 -19.12
N ILE A 651 18.90 12.60 -19.78
CA ILE A 651 19.50 11.41 -19.17
C ILE A 651 20.98 11.35 -19.61
N PRO A 652 21.89 12.08 -18.94
CA PRO A 652 23.23 12.39 -19.47
C PRO A 652 24.26 11.26 -19.29
N PHE A 653 23.84 10.00 -19.40
CA PHE A 653 24.75 8.87 -19.49
C PHE A 653 25.29 8.77 -20.93
N LYS A 654 26.62 8.76 -21.10
CA LYS A 654 27.28 8.46 -22.39
C LYS A 654 27.10 6.99 -22.80
N MET A 655 26.96 6.11 -21.81
CA MET A 655 26.73 4.67 -21.96
C MET A 655 25.27 4.40 -22.36
N LYS A 656 25.03 3.36 -23.16
CA LYS A 656 23.67 2.93 -23.53
C LYS A 656 22.97 2.33 -22.31
N ILE A 657 21.94 3.00 -21.80
CA ILE A 657 21.27 2.63 -20.56
C ILE A 657 19.96 1.86 -20.81
N MET A 658 19.73 0.83 -19.99
CA MET A 658 18.43 0.24 -19.72
C MET A 658 18.13 0.36 -18.22
N VAL A 659 16.89 0.73 -17.87
CA VAL A 659 16.38 0.68 -16.50
C VAL A 659 15.19 -0.28 -16.44
N ILE A 660 15.21 -1.14 -15.44
CA ILE A 660 14.18 -2.17 -15.18
C ILE A 660 13.47 -1.85 -13.87
N GLY A 661 12.16 -2.13 -13.81
CA GLY A 661 11.33 -2.09 -12.62
C GLY A 661 10.61 -3.41 -12.42
N TYR A 662 10.49 -3.84 -11.16
CA TYR A 662 9.73 -5.03 -10.79
C TYR A 662 8.97 -4.83 -9.48
N ASP A 663 7.70 -5.24 -9.45
CA ASP A 663 6.84 -5.28 -8.25
C ASP A 663 5.90 -6.50 -8.31
N THR A 664 5.37 -6.89 -7.16
CA THR A 664 4.55 -8.11 -6.98
C THR A 664 3.25 -7.80 -6.25
N TYR A 665 2.13 -8.28 -6.79
CA TYR A 665 0.79 -8.13 -6.22
C TYR A 665 0.13 -9.50 -6.01
N HIS A 666 -0.54 -9.72 -4.88
CA HIS A 666 -1.21 -10.99 -4.59
C HIS A 666 -2.51 -11.12 -5.43
N ASP A 667 -2.75 -12.29 -6.01
CA ASP A 667 -3.93 -12.56 -6.85
C ASP A 667 -5.20 -12.62 -5.98
N SER A 668 -6.11 -11.66 -6.15
CA SER A 668 -7.28 -11.54 -5.28
C SER A 668 -8.34 -12.62 -5.51
N ALA A 669 -8.25 -13.37 -6.62
CA ALA A 669 -9.10 -14.52 -6.89
C ALA A 669 -8.47 -15.86 -6.46
N ARG A 670 -7.14 -15.92 -6.30
CA ARG A 670 -6.40 -17.18 -6.05
C ARG A 670 -5.42 -17.03 -4.88
N LYS A 671 -5.89 -17.38 -3.68
CA LYS A 671 -5.07 -17.42 -2.44
C LYS A 671 -3.78 -18.20 -2.69
N GLY A 672 -2.64 -17.59 -2.36
CA GLY A 672 -1.32 -18.20 -2.52
C GLY A 672 -0.67 -18.03 -3.90
N ARG A 673 -1.28 -17.30 -4.82
CA ARG A 673 -0.70 -16.91 -6.12
C ARG A 673 -0.39 -15.41 -6.15
N SER A 674 0.65 -15.01 -6.87
CA SER A 674 1.03 -13.59 -7.05
C SER A 674 1.33 -13.27 -8.51
N ALA A 675 0.89 -12.10 -8.97
CA ALA A 675 1.30 -11.51 -10.23
C ALA A 675 2.60 -10.73 -10.01
N GLY A 676 3.70 -11.18 -10.64
CA GLY A 676 4.93 -10.40 -10.73
C GLY A 676 4.97 -9.67 -12.06
N ALA A 677 5.14 -8.35 -12.04
CA ALA A 677 5.24 -7.54 -13.26
C ALA A 677 6.66 -7.01 -13.44
N PHE A 678 7.18 -7.18 -14.65
CA PHE A 678 8.49 -6.75 -15.11
C PHE A 678 8.30 -5.64 -16.14
N VAL A 679 9.01 -4.52 -16.01
CA VAL A 679 8.95 -3.37 -16.93
C VAL A 679 10.37 -2.88 -17.24
N ALA A 680 10.75 -2.76 -18.51
CA ALA A 680 12.10 -2.37 -18.93
C ALA A 680 12.10 -1.26 -19.98
N SER A 681 12.99 -0.27 -19.83
CA SER A 681 13.08 0.87 -20.76
C SER A 681 13.68 0.45 -22.11
N LEU A 682 13.13 0.97 -23.21
CA LEU A 682 13.56 0.65 -24.58
C LEU A 682 14.38 1.74 -25.28
N ASN A 683 14.59 2.91 -24.65
CA ASN A 683 15.31 4.05 -25.22
C ASN A 683 16.11 4.85 -24.17
N GLN A 684 17.11 5.62 -24.63
CA GLN A 684 18.05 6.36 -23.77
C GLN A 684 17.39 7.42 -22.87
N SER A 685 16.27 8.01 -23.31
CA SER A 685 15.45 8.95 -22.54
C SER A 685 14.60 8.30 -21.43
N LEU A 686 14.55 6.96 -21.39
CA LEU A 686 13.80 6.17 -20.40
C LEU A 686 12.30 6.46 -20.43
N THR A 687 11.74 6.62 -21.63
CA THR A 687 10.35 7.03 -21.87
C THR A 687 9.48 5.95 -22.55
N ARG A 688 10.09 5.01 -23.30
CA ARG A 688 9.43 3.84 -23.90
C ARG A 688 9.69 2.59 -23.06
N TRP A 689 8.71 1.69 -22.98
CA TRP A 689 8.73 0.56 -22.04
C TRP A 689 8.25 -0.74 -22.68
N TYR A 690 9.04 -1.81 -22.55
CA TYR A 690 8.57 -3.19 -22.62
C TYR A 690 8.01 -3.60 -21.26
N SER A 691 6.97 -4.42 -21.25
CA SER A 691 6.29 -4.85 -20.03
C SER A 691 5.71 -6.26 -20.14
N LYS A 692 5.85 -7.07 -19.08
CA LYS A 692 5.34 -8.44 -19.00
C LYS A 692 4.87 -8.77 -17.59
N VAL A 693 3.88 -9.66 -17.49
CA VAL A 693 3.43 -10.25 -16.22
C VAL A 693 3.74 -11.73 -16.27
N THR A 694 4.15 -12.28 -15.13
CA THR A 694 4.27 -13.72 -14.90
C THR A 694 3.68 -14.07 -13.54
N PHE A 695 2.78 -15.06 -13.49
CA PHE A 695 2.16 -15.47 -12.23
C PHE A 695 2.91 -16.63 -11.57
N HIS A 696 3.26 -16.47 -10.29
CA HIS A 696 3.99 -17.48 -9.52
C HIS A 696 3.28 -17.82 -8.20
N SER A 697 3.62 -18.99 -7.66
CA SER A 697 3.09 -19.52 -6.40
C SER A 697 3.86 -19.00 -5.18
N ALA A 698 3.20 -18.89 -4.03
CA ALA A 698 3.82 -18.46 -2.79
C ALA A 698 4.87 -19.49 -2.32
N GLY A 699 6.15 -19.10 -2.39
CA GLY A 699 7.29 -20.00 -2.14
C GLY A 699 7.89 -20.64 -3.40
N GLY A 700 7.32 -20.39 -4.59
CA GLY A 700 7.86 -20.79 -5.90
C GLY A 700 9.07 -19.94 -6.32
N TRP A 701 10.17 -19.98 -5.55
CA TRP A 701 11.37 -19.18 -5.81
C TRP A 701 12.09 -19.58 -7.11
N GLU A 702 12.07 -20.87 -7.45
CA GLU A 702 12.60 -21.40 -8.71
C GLU A 702 11.76 -20.98 -9.92
N GLU A 703 10.44 -21.05 -9.79
CA GLU A 703 9.47 -20.53 -10.77
C GLU A 703 9.70 -19.03 -11.03
N LEU A 704 9.82 -18.24 -9.95
CA LEU A 704 10.17 -16.81 -10.03
C LEU A 704 11.51 -16.56 -10.73
N SER A 705 12.56 -17.31 -10.40
CA SER A 705 13.88 -17.23 -11.04
C SER A 705 13.81 -17.50 -12.55
N ASN A 706 13.06 -18.54 -12.96
CA ASN A 706 12.89 -18.88 -14.36
C ASN A 706 12.12 -17.77 -15.13
N TYR A 707 11.11 -17.16 -14.50
CA TYR A 707 10.43 -15.99 -15.06
C TYR A 707 11.33 -14.75 -15.13
N VAL A 708 12.15 -14.47 -14.12
CA VAL A 708 13.13 -13.36 -14.15
C VAL A 708 14.13 -13.57 -15.28
N ARG A 709 14.71 -14.77 -15.41
CA ARG A 709 15.62 -15.14 -16.51
C ARG A 709 14.98 -14.91 -17.88
N SER A 710 13.74 -15.37 -18.06
CA SER A 710 12.99 -15.26 -19.32
C SER A 710 12.66 -13.80 -19.66
N ASN A 711 12.05 -13.06 -18.74
CA ASN A 711 11.65 -11.67 -18.96
C ASN A 711 12.86 -10.75 -19.22
N PHE A 712 13.96 -10.96 -18.50
CA PHE A 712 15.23 -10.23 -18.71
C PHE A 712 15.85 -10.55 -20.07
N THR A 713 15.85 -11.83 -20.48
CA THR A 713 16.28 -12.26 -21.83
C THR A 713 15.47 -11.59 -22.94
N ILE A 714 14.14 -11.55 -22.81
CA ILE A 714 13.25 -10.95 -23.81
C ILE A 714 13.46 -9.42 -23.84
N ALA A 715 13.61 -8.76 -22.70
CA ALA A 715 13.84 -7.32 -22.63
C ALA A 715 15.15 -6.90 -23.33
N LEU A 716 16.23 -7.68 -23.19
CA LEU A 716 17.48 -7.46 -23.91
C LEU A 716 17.31 -7.62 -25.43
N ARG A 717 16.55 -8.64 -25.88
CA ARG A 717 16.20 -8.82 -27.30
C ARG A 717 15.39 -7.63 -27.82
N LYS A 718 14.34 -7.21 -27.10
CA LYS A 718 13.52 -6.04 -27.44
C LYS A 718 14.31 -4.74 -27.50
N TYR A 719 15.27 -4.53 -26.59
CA TYR A 719 16.16 -3.38 -26.67
C TYR A 719 17.05 -3.43 -27.92
N LYS A 720 17.60 -4.60 -28.27
CA LYS A 720 18.38 -4.81 -29.50
C LYS A 720 17.54 -4.61 -30.77
N GLU A 721 16.32 -5.14 -30.82
CA GLU A 721 15.35 -4.93 -31.92
C GLU A 721 15.04 -3.43 -32.13
N ARG A 722 14.92 -2.66 -31.06
CA ARG A 722 14.60 -1.21 -31.12
C ARG A 722 15.80 -0.29 -31.36
N ASN A 723 17.02 -0.71 -31.03
CA ASN A 723 18.21 0.15 -31.04
C ASN A 723 19.35 -0.33 -31.94
N ASN A 724 19.30 -1.56 -32.48
CA ASN A 724 20.39 -2.29 -33.13
C ASN A 724 21.64 -2.59 -32.25
N TYR A 725 21.63 -2.18 -30.99
CA TYR A 725 22.65 -2.50 -29.98
C TYR A 725 22.03 -2.97 -28.67
N LEU A 726 22.80 -3.67 -27.85
CA LEU A 726 22.44 -4.05 -26.47
C LEU A 726 22.92 -2.95 -25.48
N PRO A 727 22.35 -2.86 -24.27
CA PRO A 727 22.74 -1.84 -23.29
C PRO A 727 24.14 -2.11 -22.70
N ASP A 728 24.89 -1.02 -22.49
CA ASP A 728 26.18 -1.03 -21.78
C ASP A 728 25.98 -0.96 -20.26
N LEU A 729 24.86 -0.39 -19.80
CA LEU A 729 24.49 -0.21 -18.39
C LEU A 729 23.04 -0.66 -18.15
N ILE A 730 22.84 -1.53 -17.17
CA ILE A 730 21.52 -2.04 -16.75
C ILE A 730 21.33 -1.73 -15.25
N LEU A 731 20.27 -0.97 -14.92
CA LEU A 731 19.89 -0.68 -13.53
C LEU A 731 18.54 -1.34 -13.21
N TYR A 732 18.51 -2.26 -12.24
CA TYR A 732 17.31 -2.99 -11.84
C TYR A 732 16.74 -2.45 -10.54
N PHE A 733 15.52 -1.90 -10.55
CA PHE A 733 14.82 -1.40 -9.36
C PHE A 733 13.70 -2.34 -8.93
N ARG A 734 13.82 -2.91 -7.73
CA ARG A 734 12.92 -3.94 -7.18
C ARG A 734 12.13 -3.40 -5.99
N ASP A 735 10.85 -3.14 -6.19
CA ASP A 735 9.92 -2.77 -5.11
C ASP A 735 9.39 -4.05 -4.40
N GLY A 736 8.70 -3.88 -3.26
CA GLY A 736 7.96 -4.94 -2.58
C GLY A 736 8.76 -5.89 -1.69
N VAL A 737 10.09 -5.79 -1.64
CA VAL A 737 10.98 -6.69 -0.87
C VAL A 737 11.21 -6.18 0.56
N GLY A 738 10.97 -7.04 1.54
CA GLY A 738 11.33 -6.78 2.95
C GLY A 738 12.77 -7.21 3.29
N ASP A 739 13.36 -6.60 4.31
CA ASP A 739 14.75 -6.84 4.77
C ASP A 739 15.12 -8.34 4.87
N GLY A 740 14.25 -9.17 5.46
CA GLY A 740 14.48 -10.62 5.63
C GLY A 740 14.38 -11.46 4.35
N GLN A 741 13.97 -10.86 3.23
CA GLN A 741 13.88 -11.52 1.92
C GLN A 741 15.07 -11.20 1.01
N VAL A 742 15.90 -10.20 1.33
CA VAL A 742 17.02 -9.76 0.47
C VAL A 742 17.98 -10.90 0.08
N PRO A 743 18.36 -11.86 0.96
CA PRO A 743 19.19 -12.99 0.55
C PRO A 743 18.53 -13.87 -0.54
N TYR A 744 17.22 -14.09 -0.46
CA TYR A 744 16.48 -14.85 -1.48
C TYR A 744 16.43 -14.09 -2.82
N VAL A 745 16.37 -12.75 -2.79
CA VAL A 745 16.45 -11.91 -3.99
C VAL A 745 17.85 -11.97 -4.60
N GLN A 746 18.91 -11.99 -3.79
CA GLN A 746 20.28 -12.22 -4.29
C GLN A 746 20.42 -13.60 -4.95
N ASP A 747 19.87 -14.65 -4.34
CA ASP A 747 19.96 -16.02 -4.87
C ASP A 747 19.08 -16.29 -6.11
N TRP A 748 17.86 -15.75 -6.15
CA TRP A 748 16.82 -16.11 -7.14
C TRP A 748 16.38 -14.98 -8.08
N GLU A 749 16.83 -13.73 -7.90
CA GLU A 749 16.58 -12.64 -8.86
C GLU A 749 17.89 -12.04 -9.42
N VAL A 750 18.91 -11.82 -8.59
CA VAL A 750 20.20 -11.22 -9.01
C VAL A 750 21.04 -12.19 -9.84
N LYS A 751 21.34 -13.40 -9.30
CA LYS A 751 22.19 -14.39 -10.00
C LYS A 751 21.64 -14.84 -11.36
N PRO A 752 20.31 -15.04 -11.57
CA PRO A 752 19.77 -15.31 -12.90
C PRO A 752 20.01 -14.16 -13.89
N CYS A 753 19.91 -12.90 -13.46
CA CYS A 753 20.25 -11.75 -14.32
C CYS A 753 21.73 -11.73 -14.71
N GLN A 754 22.63 -11.98 -13.76
CA GLN A 754 24.09 -12.05 -14.02
C GLN A 754 24.42 -13.12 -15.06
N ARG A 755 23.89 -14.34 -14.92
CA ARG A 755 24.07 -15.43 -15.90
C ARG A 755 23.57 -15.06 -17.30
N VAL A 756 22.44 -14.36 -17.42
CA VAL A 756 21.94 -13.93 -18.74
C VAL A 756 22.82 -12.84 -19.35
N ILE A 757 23.48 -12.01 -18.55
CA ILE A 757 24.51 -11.08 -19.05
C ILE A 757 25.71 -11.88 -19.57
N GLU A 758 26.23 -12.83 -18.80
CA GLU A 758 27.34 -13.71 -19.19
C GLU A 758 27.04 -14.50 -20.49
N GLU A 759 25.83 -15.04 -20.62
CA GLU A 759 25.37 -15.81 -21.79
C GLU A 759 25.15 -14.97 -23.06
N LEU A 760 24.55 -13.78 -22.93
CA LEU A 760 24.13 -12.97 -24.10
C LEU A 760 25.11 -11.85 -24.48
N LEU A 761 26.05 -11.51 -23.61
CA LEU A 761 27.03 -10.43 -23.79
C LEU A 761 28.49 -10.92 -23.59
N PRO A 762 28.89 -12.11 -24.08
CA PRO A 762 30.23 -12.65 -23.86
C PRO A 762 31.32 -11.68 -24.34
N GLY A 763 32.33 -11.45 -23.51
CA GLY A 763 33.43 -10.51 -23.77
C GLY A 763 33.07 -9.02 -23.66
N ARG A 764 31.83 -8.64 -23.33
CA ARG A 764 31.44 -7.24 -23.11
C ARG A 764 31.33 -6.94 -21.62
N SER A 765 31.95 -5.84 -21.17
CA SER A 765 31.82 -5.33 -19.80
C SER A 765 30.47 -4.60 -19.60
N THR A 766 29.34 -5.29 -19.77
CA THR A 766 28.02 -4.72 -19.46
C THR A 766 27.88 -4.52 -17.96
N ARG A 767 27.69 -3.26 -17.58
CA ARG A 767 27.59 -2.77 -16.20
C ARG A 767 26.21 -3.06 -15.64
N PHE A 768 26.15 -3.57 -14.41
CA PHE A 768 24.91 -4.00 -13.78
C PHE A 768 24.82 -3.53 -12.32
N ALA A 769 23.64 -3.12 -11.88
CA ALA A 769 23.37 -2.93 -10.46
C ALA A 769 21.91 -3.27 -10.11
N PHE A 770 21.69 -3.80 -8.91
CA PHE A 770 20.37 -4.18 -8.41
C PHE A 770 20.03 -3.40 -7.13
N ILE A 771 18.94 -2.65 -7.19
CA ILE A 771 18.53 -1.68 -6.17
C ILE A 771 17.16 -2.09 -5.62
N VAL A 772 17.11 -2.51 -4.37
CA VAL A 772 15.86 -2.74 -3.64
C VAL A 772 15.27 -1.40 -3.22
N VAL A 773 14.00 -1.17 -3.57
CA VAL A 773 13.23 0.03 -3.28
C VAL A 773 12.22 -0.29 -2.18
N ASN A 774 12.34 0.36 -1.01
CA ASN A 774 11.43 0.13 0.12
C ASN A 774 10.65 1.40 0.49
N LYS A 775 9.34 1.36 0.18
CA LYS A 775 8.34 2.39 0.54
C LYS A 775 7.64 2.14 1.89
N LYS A 776 7.84 0.98 2.53
CA LYS A 776 7.20 0.56 3.79
C LYS A 776 8.15 0.73 4.98
N ILE A 777 8.61 1.97 5.21
CA ILE A 777 9.61 2.33 6.24
C ILE A 777 9.04 3.24 7.34
N ASN A 778 9.63 3.15 8.54
CA ASN A 778 9.26 3.98 9.70
C ASN A 778 10.05 5.31 9.79
N THR A 779 11.14 5.43 9.05
CA THR A 779 11.98 6.64 8.97
C THR A 779 11.18 7.84 8.48
N ARG A 780 11.27 8.97 9.19
CA ARG A 780 10.69 10.28 8.85
C ARG A 780 11.76 11.35 8.99
N PHE A 781 11.65 12.37 8.15
CA PHE A 781 12.50 13.55 8.18
C PHE A 781 11.65 14.80 8.29
N PHE A 782 12.15 15.78 9.04
CA PHE A 782 11.50 17.06 9.27
C PHE A 782 12.53 18.16 9.01
N ALA A 783 12.17 19.18 8.24
CA ALA A 783 13.01 20.37 8.09
C ALA A 783 12.63 21.35 9.22
N PRO A 784 13.56 21.74 10.11
CA PRO A 784 13.29 22.74 11.14
C PRO A 784 13.15 24.13 10.51
N THR A 785 12.28 24.96 11.09
CA THR A 785 12.09 26.37 10.74
C THR A 785 11.87 27.18 12.01
N GLU A 786 11.93 28.52 11.92
CA GLU A 786 11.61 29.43 13.04
C GLU A 786 10.20 29.16 13.63
N GLN A 787 9.27 28.70 12.80
CA GLN A 787 7.89 28.38 13.16
C GLN A 787 7.68 26.90 13.54
N GLY A 788 8.77 26.13 13.70
CA GLY A 788 8.74 24.73 14.13
C GLY A 788 9.30 23.77 13.09
N TYR A 789 8.43 23.02 12.41
CA TYR A 789 8.83 21.93 11.52
C TYR A 789 7.93 21.81 10.29
N VAL A 790 8.54 21.63 9.12
CA VAL A 790 7.87 21.41 7.82
C VAL A 790 8.36 20.12 7.15
N ASN A 791 7.67 19.72 6.08
CA ASN A 791 8.11 18.60 5.24
C ASN A 791 9.36 19.01 4.45
N PRO A 792 10.42 18.18 4.40
CA PRO A 792 11.52 18.41 3.48
C PRO A 792 11.04 18.40 2.02
N PRO A 793 11.62 19.24 1.14
CA PRO A 793 11.19 19.34 -0.25
C PRO A 793 11.55 18.09 -1.07
N PRO A 794 10.84 17.83 -2.20
CA PRO A 794 11.29 16.91 -3.24
C PRO A 794 12.77 17.07 -3.60
N GLY A 795 13.47 15.96 -3.77
CA GLY A 795 14.92 15.93 -4.00
C GLY A 795 15.75 15.89 -2.70
N THR A 796 15.14 16.01 -1.51
CA THR A 796 15.88 15.83 -0.25
C THR A 796 16.36 14.39 -0.09
N LEU A 797 17.64 14.23 0.24
CA LEU A 797 18.40 13.00 0.15
C LEU A 797 19.28 12.81 1.39
N VAL A 798 19.26 11.60 1.95
CA VAL A 798 19.98 11.22 3.18
C VAL A 798 20.71 9.90 2.97
N ASP A 799 22.04 9.92 3.05
CA ASP A 799 22.95 8.79 2.78
C ASP A 799 23.99 8.55 3.88
N HIS A 800 23.77 9.15 5.06
CA HIS A 800 24.54 8.92 6.28
C HIS A 800 23.68 9.14 7.54
N THR A 801 24.28 8.95 8.73
CA THR A 801 23.71 9.15 10.08
C THR A 801 22.57 8.20 10.47
N VAL A 802 21.49 8.10 9.68
CA VAL A 802 20.33 7.22 9.97
C VAL A 802 20.22 6.00 9.06
N THR A 803 21.08 5.94 8.05
CA THR A 803 21.32 4.80 7.16
C THR A 803 22.15 3.71 7.85
N ARG A 804 22.51 2.63 7.14
CA ARG A 804 23.16 1.45 7.74
C ARG A 804 24.57 1.21 7.22
N TYR A 805 25.55 1.09 8.12
CA TYR A 805 26.94 0.81 7.75
C TYR A 805 27.11 -0.46 6.90
N ASP A 806 26.33 -1.50 7.21
CA ASP A 806 26.32 -2.80 6.53
C ASP A 806 25.54 -2.82 5.19
N ARG A 807 25.04 -1.65 4.74
CA ARG A 807 24.29 -1.49 3.50
C ARG A 807 24.83 -0.33 2.66
N TYR A 808 24.81 -0.50 1.33
CA TYR A 808 24.86 0.64 0.42
C TYR A 808 23.44 1.19 0.26
N ASP A 809 22.97 1.90 1.29
CA ASP A 809 21.61 2.46 1.33
C ASP A 809 21.55 3.98 1.46
N PHE A 810 20.49 4.56 0.89
CA PHE A 810 20.12 5.97 1.00
C PHE A 810 18.60 6.14 1.04
N TYR A 811 18.13 7.25 1.60
CA TYR A 811 16.73 7.67 1.58
C TYR A 811 16.54 8.88 0.69
N LEU A 812 15.50 8.88 -0.15
CA LEU A 812 15.11 10.01 -0.99
C LEU A 812 13.65 10.40 -0.70
N VAL A 813 13.42 11.68 -0.48
CA VAL A 813 12.10 12.32 -0.48
C VAL A 813 11.88 12.85 -1.90
N SER A 814 11.18 12.09 -2.74
CA SER A 814 10.88 12.50 -4.11
C SER A 814 9.51 13.17 -4.24
N GLN A 815 8.49 12.74 -3.49
CA GLN A 815 7.12 13.25 -3.59
C GLN A 815 6.84 14.38 -2.59
N CYS A 816 6.13 15.43 -3.00
CA CYS A 816 5.53 16.41 -2.09
C CYS A 816 4.14 15.97 -1.62
N VAL A 817 3.81 16.22 -0.34
CA VAL A 817 2.47 15.95 0.23
C VAL A 817 1.84 17.25 0.75
N ARG A 818 0.53 17.43 0.52
CA ARG A 818 -0.21 18.64 0.94
C ARG A 818 -0.79 18.57 2.35
N GLN A 819 -0.79 17.39 2.98
CA GLN A 819 -1.29 17.13 4.33
C GLN A 819 -0.50 15.99 4.95
N GLY A 820 -0.19 16.10 6.24
CA GLY A 820 0.57 15.11 6.98
C GLY A 820 2.08 15.16 6.72
N THR A 821 2.79 14.25 7.40
CA THR A 821 4.24 14.07 7.26
C THR A 821 4.58 13.29 5.99
N VAL A 822 5.57 13.75 5.22
CA VAL A 822 6.10 13.02 4.06
C VAL A 822 6.85 11.76 4.50
N ALA A 823 6.61 10.65 3.79
CA ALA A 823 7.30 9.39 4.01
C ALA A 823 8.37 9.20 2.93
N PRO A 824 9.68 9.22 3.25
CA PRO A 824 10.75 8.95 2.30
C PRO A 824 10.64 7.54 1.69
N THR A 825 11.46 7.27 0.68
CA THR A 825 11.67 5.93 0.10
C THR A 825 13.14 5.55 0.31
N GLN A 826 13.38 4.35 0.85
CA GLN A 826 14.73 3.81 0.99
C GLN A 826 15.13 3.08 -0.30
N TYR A 827 16.37 3.24 -0.69
CA TYR A 827 17.03 2.54 -1.79
C TYR A 827 18.21 1.80 -1.19
N ASN A 828 18.31 0.50 -1.40
CA ASN A 828 19.41 -0.34 -0.95
C ASN A 828 20.02 -1.04 -2.17
N VAL A 829 21.24 -0.67 -2.54
CA VAL A 829 21.97 -1.31 -3.63
C VAL A 829 22.57 -2.60 -3.07
N ILE A 830 22.05 -3.75 -3.53
CA ILE A 830 22.40 -5.08 -3.02
C ILE A 830 23.38 -5.84 -3.90
N GLU A 831 23.68 -5.27 -5.08
CA GLU A 831 24.63 -5.73 -6.09
C GLU A 831 25.07 -4.50 -6.89
N ASP A 832 26.38 -4.28 -7.07
CA ASP A 832 26.91 -3.15 -7.86
C ASP A 832 28.20 -3.52 -8.61
N LEU A 833 27.99 -3.90 -9.87
CA LEU A 833 28.99 -4.10 -10.92
C LEU A 833 28.94 -2.94 -11.94
N SER A 834 28.41 -1.78 -11.55
CA SER A 834 28.17 -0.66 -12.48
C SER A 834 29.35 0.30 -12.61
N GLY A 835 30.17 0.40 -11.56
CA GLY A 835 31.24 1.40 -11.45
C GLY A 835 30.73 2.84 -11.44
N LEU A 836 29.47 3.08 -11.05
CA LEU A 836 28.90 4.41 -10.89
C LEU A 836 29.24 4.99 -9.50
N LYS A 837 29.49 6.30 -9.44
CA LYS A 837 29.59 7.01 -8.15
C LYS A 837 28.23 7.01 -7.44
N PRO A 838 28.18 7.04 -6.09
CA PRO A 838 26.92 7.05 -5.36
C PRO A 838 25.98 8.20 -5.74
N GLU A 839 26.53 9.39 -6.03
CA GLU A 839 25.73 10.52 -6.52
C GLU A 839 25.00 10.25 -7.85
N TYR A 840 25.51 9.37 -8.72
CA TYR A 840 24.87 9.03 -9.99
C TYR A 840 23.69 8.07 -9.77
N MET A 841 23.83 7.08 -8.88
CA MET A 841 22.71 6.23 -8.43
C MET A 841 21.60 7.06 -7.77
N GLN A 842 21.98 7.99 -6.90
CA GLN A 842 21.05 8.90 -6.22
C GLN A 842 20.31 9.82 -7.21
N ARG A 843 21.03 10.39 -8.19
CA ARG A 843 20.44 11.27 -9.21
C ARG A 843 19.56 10.53 -10.22
N ILE A 844 19.94 9.33 -10.70
CA ILE A 844 19.08 8.58 -11.62
C ILE A 844 17.81 8.08 -10.91
N ALA A 845 17.90 7.66 -9.64
CA ALA A 845 16.73 7.35 -8.83
C ALA A 845 15.76 8.54 -8.74
N TYR A 846 16.27 9.77 -8.53
CA TYR A 846 15.43 10.97 -8.52
C TYR A 846 14.86 11.32 -9.91
N LYS A 847 15.67 11.34 -10.98
CA LYS A 847 15.20 11.54 -12.37
C LYS A 847 14.04 10.61 -12.72
N LEU A 848 14.19 9.32 -12.44
CA LEU A 848 13.15 8.31 -12.69
C LEU A 848 11.82 8.60 -11.96
N THR A 849 11.80 9.35 -10.84
CA THR A 849 10.54 9.71 -10.17
C THR A 849 9.69 10.75 -10.90
N HIS A 850 10.20 11.37 -11.98
CA HIS A 850 9.46 12.33 -12.81
C HIS A 850 8.80 11.66 -14.03
N LEU A 851 9.18 10.43 -14.39
CA LEU A 851 8.87 9.80 -15.68
C LEU A 851 7.60 8.92 -15.65
N TYR A 852 6.68 9.14 -14.68
CA TYR A 852 5.43 8.39 -14.59
C TYR A 852 4.26 9.19 -15.17
N PHE A 853 3.93 8.92 -16.43
CA PHE A 853 3.06 9.77 -17.24
C PHE A 853 1.60 9.98 -16.75
N ASN A 854 1.14 9.15 -15.81
CA ASN A 854 -0.17 9.31 -15.16
C ASN A 854 -0.18 10.41 -14.06
N TRP A 855 0.95 11.06 -13.78
CA TRP A 855 1.05 12.20 -12.85
C TRP A 855 2.10 13.21 -13.35
N PRO A 856 1.73 14.45 -13.74
CA PRO A 856 2.66 15.50 -14.16
C PRO A 856 3.39 16.11 -12.96
N GLY A 857 4.23 15.30 -12.32
CA GLY A 857 4.95 15.65 -11.10
C GLY A 857 5.85 14.51 -10.62
N THR A 858 6.55 14.72 -9.52
CA THR A 858 7.40 13.71 -8.88
C THR A 858 6.58 12.73 -8.03
N ILE A 859 6.74 11.42 -8.29
CA ILE A 859 6.12 10.34 -7.52
C ILE A 859 7.08 9.73 -6.47
N ARG A 860 6.57 8.84 -5.61
CA ARG A 860 7.30 8.32 -4.42
C ARG A 860 8.38 7.28 -4.72
N VAL A 861 8.29 6.59 -5.86
CA VAL A 861 9.21 5.53 -6.30
C VAL A 861 9.62 5.81 -7.76
N PRO A 862 10.64 5.14 -8.32
CA PRO A 862 10.96 5.26 -9.74
C PRO A 862 9.75 4.92 -10.62
N ALA A 863 9.55 5.65 -11.72
CA ALA A 863 8.53 5.35 -12.72
C ALA A 863 8.47 3.85 -13.12
N PRO A 864 9.58 3.16 -13.43
CA PRO A 864 9.54 1.72 -13.73
C PRO A 864 8.94 0.85 -12.61
N CYS A 865 9.21 1.17 -11.33
CA CYS A 865 8.55 0.49 -10.20
C CYS A 865 7.05 0.81 -10.15
N GLN A 866 6.66 2.07 -10.42
CA GLN A 866 5.25 2.47 -10.39
C GLN A 866 4.45 1.90 -11.58
N TYR A 867 5.10 1.72 -12.74
CA TYR A 867 4.55 1.02 -13.90
C TYR A 867 4.39 -0.48 -13.61
N ALA A 868 5.43 -1.14 -13.09
CA ALA A 868 5.34 -2.53 -12.65
C ALA A 868 4.22 -2.74 -11.62
N HIS A 869 4.13 -1.87 -10.61
CA HIS A 869 3.04 -1.88 -9.63
C HIS A 869 1.65 -1.79 -10.28
N LYS A 870 1.46 -0.89 -11.25
CA LYS A 870 0.19 -0.71 -11.95
C LYS A 870 -0.19 -1.94 -12.78
N LEU A 871 0.77 -2.54 -13.47
CA LEU A 871 0.57 -3.74 -14.27
C LEU A 871 0.31 -4.98 -13.40
N ALA A 872 1.08 -5.18 -12.32
CA ALA A 872 0.85 -6.26 -11.34
C ALA A 872 -0.53 -6.14 -10.67
N PHE A 873 -0.93 -4.91 -10.30
CA PHE A 873 -2.26 -4.64 -9.76
C PHE A 873 -3.36 -4.98 -10.77
N LEU A 874 -3.29 -4.48 -12.02
CA LEU A 874 -4.28 -4.81 -13.05
C LEU A 874 -4.40 -6.32 -13.26
N ALA A 875 -3.25 -7.01 -13.33
CA ALA A 875 -3.21 -8.44 -13.57
C ALA A 875 -3.76 -9.26 -12.38
N GLY A 876 -3.30 -9.01 -11.15
CA GLY A 876 -3.74 -9.77 -9.97
C GLY A 876 -5.10 -9.35 -9.39
N GLN A 877 -5.57 -8.14 -9.66
CA GLN A 877 -6.87 -7.63 -9.17
C GLN A 877 -8.01 -7.81 -10.17
N SER A 878 -7.76 -7.78 -11.48
CA SER A 878 -8.82 -7.74 -12.52
C SER A 878 -8.69 -8.78 -13.62
N LEU A 879 -7.49 -9.14 -14.09
CA LEU A 879 -7.34 -10.09 -15.21
C LEU A 879 -7.27 -11.55 -14.74
N HIS A 880 -6.47 -11.81 -13.70
CA HIS A 880 -6.05 -13.10 -13.15
C HIS A 880 -5.31 -14.02 -14.16
N GLN A 881 -4.91 -13.46 -15.30
CA GLN A 881 -4.18 -14.08 -16.40
C GLN A 881 -3.19 -13.08 -17.00
N GLU A 882 -2.24 -13.56 -17.79
CA GLU A 882 -1.21 -12.73 -18.43
C GLU A 882 -1.81 -11.96 -19.63
N PRO A 883 -1.55 -10.64 -19.76
CA PRO A 883 -1.98 -9.88 -20.93
C PRO A 883 -1.37 -10.39 -22.24
N ARG A 884 -2.11 -10.22 -23.34
CA ARG A 884 -1.62 -10.50 -24.70
C ARG A 884 -0.32 -9.76 -25.04
N GLU A 885 0.62 -10.46 -25.66
CA GLU A 885 2.00 -9.97 -25.87
C GLU A 885 2.09 -8.80 -26.87
N GLU A 886 1.11 -8.64 -27.76
CA GLU A 886 1.06 -7.49 -28.69
C GLU A 886 0.86 -6.15 -27.95
N LEU A 887 0.37 -6.17 -26.70
CA LEU A 887 0.27 -4.98 -25.85
C LEU A 887 1.59 -4.63 -25.11
N ALA A 888 2.57 -5.55 -25.07
CA ALA A 888 3.71 -5.50 -24.16
C ALA A 888 4.59 -4.24 -24.27
N GLU A 889 4.69 -3.66 -25.47
CA GLU A 889 5.50 -2.45 -25.73
C GLU A 889 4.70 -1.13 -25.60
N THR A 890 3.53 -1.16 -24.93
CA THR A 890 2.67 0.00 -24.69
C THR A 890 2.29 0.16 -23.21
N LEU A 891 1.86 1.36 -22.80
CA LEU A 891 1.39 1.63 -21.45
C LEU A 891 -0.13 1.39 -21.30
N PHE A 892 -0.63 0.28 -21.84
CA PHE A 892 -2.07 -0.09 -21.88
C PHE A 892 -2.76 -0.17 -20.50
N TYR A 893 -1.97 -0.39 -19.44
CA TYR A 893 -2.38 -0.64 -18.05
C TYR A 893 -2.55 0.62 -17.18
N LEU A 894 -2.49 1.82 -17.76
CA LEU A 894 -2.64 3.11 -17.05
C LEU A 894 -4.07 3.54 -16.73
#